data_AF-A0A846B406-F1
#
_entry.id   AF-A0A846B406-F1
#
_cell.length_a   1.000
_cell.length_b   1.000
_cell.length_c   1.000
_cell.angle_alpha   90.00
_cell.angle_beta   90.00
_cell.angle_gamma   90.00
#
_symmetry.space_group_name_H-M   'P 1'
#
loop_
_entity.id
_entity.type
_entity.pdbx_description
1 polymer ?
#
loop_
_entity_poly.entity_id
_entity_poly.type
_entity_poly.pdbx_seq_one_letter_code
_entity_poly.pdbx_strand_id
1 'polypeptide(L)'
;MQKTKQKNPNYGGARPGSGRKKKSPTKAIRVREDVAIELEILLKAEGADYVLELLHNQHATQQDTNNELPPKLSKALEDKALVKMLESIFSKFSPVDFIAYWSDIDFTEIEIEPTAPSALCGAATKKTNTVSNPGVTVAKNATPEKSKVVSVVEFSDYKSSDGNFLTKEQADILEAVRDRLSQPQKKGLLIEALAGTGKSTMLAEIAKVLKDEKLSPLECRFVVFGRKNKQDLAEKLSEIKWEKSVQTLNSLGYEMLRDALGKNHKQFRLNNGKYEKIAQNKGYLDSYNKWGEKIPGKLQIENHNGELAIKSKGDFVDLLDKMRLHCYFVDEISKDDIWEIVGKYGIEIFKSRLGEITQAVCDVLEAGLEDGINKLNIDFLDQAWLLWHDQDVYRNLFNKWSNKLKVIGIDECQDTDLLQIEFIKLIHNPNINFIIPVGDRFQAIYSFRGAMTDGIDVISQKFNCDKMPLTTNWRCGQKHLELVREIYPNINIKPSPTAPDGEIRIIKENHFLDIFDESDRSLSFFGICRKNAPLLIFAIRLLTAGYPARIKDRNLGTKLLNKVKEVVRGNYDVNVFLNQVEEWFNFQANSINKLPEKIQEQKLTELKDYRDCLVALFGKFQPKSLNDWKTEIDKIFDESTTTKKIIDLYTIHSGKGGEGHYTFILYPENMPIEYEKQSREERQQEQHMIYVALTRCLARAKGGILWLVLEGKKDTVTYPKWLPHDYRKLWKDDSQPFNPDDYDDLELCEDDYF
;
A
#
# COMPACT_ATOMS: atom_id res chain seq x y z
N MET A 1 -69.30 -20.24 32.87
CA MET A 1 -70.65 -19.68 32.61
C MET A 1 -70.48 -18.29 32.01
N GLN A 2 -70.67 -18.15 30.70
CA GLN A 2 -71.87 -17.55 30.10
C GLN A 2 -72.01 -16.04 30.35
N LYS A 3 -71.82 -15.24 29.28
CA LYS A 3 -72.81 -14.31 28.67
C LYS A 3 -72.07 -13.20 27.91
N THR A 4 -71.93 -13.26 26.59
CA THR A 4 -72.87 -12.76 25.57
C THR A 4 -73.56 -11.42 25.88
N LYS A 5 -73.30 -10.43 25.00
CA LYS A 5 -74.32 -9.52 24.46
C LYS A 5 -74.01 -9.22 22.98
N GLN A 6 -74.80 -9.83 22.11
CA GLN A 6 -75.05 -9.41 20.73
C GLN A 6 -76.11 -8.31 20.70
N LYS A 7 -76.06 -7.44 19.67
CA LYS A 7 -77.21 -7.08 18.81
C LYS A 7 -76.75 -6.32 17.54
N ASN A 8 -76.54 -7.12 16.47
CA ASN A 8 -77.04 -7.04 15.08
C ASN A 8 -78.08 -5.95 14.69
N PRO A 9 -78.48 -5.75 13.38
CA PRO A 9 -77.98 -6.33 12.10
C PRO A 9 -78.08 -5.47 10.78
N ASN A 10 -77.45 -5.99 9.71
CA ASN A 10 -77.98 -6.23 8.35
C ASN A 10 -77.86 -5.28 7.12
N TYR A 11 -77.56 -5.99 6.00
CA TYR A 11 -77.64 -5.73 4.54
C TYR A 11 -76.53 -4.86 3.93
N GLY A 12 -75.77 -5.24 2.90
CA GLY A 12 -75.78 -6.37 1.96
C GLY A 12 -75.11 -5.93 0.64
N GLY A 13 -74.53 -6.84 -0.14
CA GLY A 13 -74.25 -6.62 -1.58
C GLY A 13 -72.80 -6.27 -1.97
N ALA A 14 -72.41 -6.70 -3.17
CA ALA A 14 -71.05 -7.04 -3.56
C ALA A 14 -70.46 -6.19 -4.73
N ARG A 15 -69.12 -6.20 -4.84
CA ARG A 15 -68.27 -6.10 -6.07
C ARG A 15 -68.16 -4.72 -6.80
N PRO A 16 -67.16 -4.50 -7.69
CA PRO A 16 -65.84 -3.95 -7.35
C PRO A 16 -65.42 -2.70 -8.19
N GLY A 17 -64.39 -2.00 -7.74
CA GLY A 17 -63.45 -1.32 -8.65
C GLY A 17 -63.56 0.19 -8.86
N SER A 18 -62.39 0.71 -9.28
CA SER A 18 -62.05 2.05 -9.77
C SER A 18 -61.76 3.11 -8.70
N GLY A 19 -60.53 3.62 -8.76
CA GLY A 19 -59.94 4.45 -7.72
C GLY A 19 -60.16 5.94 -7.91
N ARG A 20 -59.79 6.68 -6.87
CA ARG A 20 -59.20 8.02 -6.95
C ARG A 20 -58.51 8.31 -5.61
N LYS A 21 -57.19 8.50 -5.68
CA LYS A 21 -56.33 8.84 -4.54
C LYS A 21 -56.80 10.15 -3.89
N LYS A 22 -57.19 10.11 -2.61
CA LYS A 22 -57.27 11.30 -1.75
C LYS A 22 -55.84 11.69 -1.37
N LYS A 23 -55.38 12.87 -1.81
CA LYS A 23 -54.19 13.52 -1.25
C LYS A 23 -54.46 13.87 0.22
N SER A 24 -53.56 13.44 1.09
CA SER A 24 -53.50 13.75 2.52
C SER A 24 -52.22 14.55 2.79
N PRO A 25 -52.16 15.34 3.88
CA PRO A 25 -51.56 16.68 3.90
C PRO A 25 -50.03 16.68 4.08
N THR A 26 -49.33 17.50 3.30
CA THR A 26 -47.93 17.88 3.53
C THR A 26 -47.82 18.73 4.80
N LYS A 27 -47.37 18.12 5.89
CA LYS A 27 -46.78 18.84 7.03
C LYS A 27 -45.27 18.79 6.86
N ALA A 28 -44.66 19.91 6.49
CA ALA A 28 -43.22 20.09 6.51
C ALA A 28 -42.68 19.82 7.93
N ILE A 29 -41.76 18.87 8.07
CA ILE A 29 -41.01 18.65 9.31
C ILE A 29 -39.66 19.33 9.15
N ARG A 30 -39.38 20.30 10.03
CA ARG A 30 -38.09 20.99 10.09
C ARG A 30 -37.11 20.16 10.92
N VAL A 31 -36.03 19.72 10.30
CA VAL A 31 -34.91 19.01 10.95
C VAL A 31 -33.68 19.92 10.90
N ARG A 32 -32.80 19.86 11.91
CA ARG A 32 -31.56 20.65 11.94
C ARG A 32 -30.58 20.15 10.87
N GLU A 33 -29.78 21.06 10.32
CA GLU A 33 -28.97 20.87 9.12
C GLU A 33 -27.84 19.83 9.31
N ASP A 34 -27.29 19.75 10.51
CA ASP A 34 -26.31 18.74 10.94
C ASP A 34 -26.86 17.32 10.83
N VAL A 35 -28.12 17.13 11.23
CA VAL A 35 -28.81 15.84 11.25
C VAL A 35 -29.17 15.35 9.84
N ALA A 36 -29.52 16.27 8.94
CA ALA A 36 -29.83 15.92 7.55
C ALA A 36 -28.61 15.36 6.82
N ILE A 37 -27.44 15.95 7.09
CA ILE A 37 -26.15 15.54 6.50
C ILE A 37 -25.74 14.15 7.01
N GLU A 38 -25.91 13.86 8.31
CA GLU A 38 -25.58 12.54 8.87
C GLU A 38 -26.47 11.42 8.31
N LEU A 39 -27.77 11.68 8.15
CA LEU A 39 -28.70 10.74 7.52
C LEU A 39 -28.36 10.51 6.04
N GLU A 40 -27.95 11.55 5.32
CA GLU A 40 -27.53 11.45 3.92
C GLU A 40 -26.23 10.66 3.75
N ILE A 41 -25.28 10.81 4.68
CA ILE A 41 -24.03 10.05 4.72
C ILE A 41 -24.31 8.56 4.96
N LEU A 42 -25.19 8.24 5.93
CA LEU A 42 -25.58 6.86 6.25
C LEU A 42 -26.30 6.18 5.09
N LEU A 43 -27.23 6.88 4.43
CA LEU A 43 -27.99 6.34 3.29
C LEU A 43 -27.12 6.15 2.05
N LYS A 44 -26.14 7.04 1.81
CA LYS A 44 -25.15 6.89 0.72
C LYS A 44 -24.16 5.75 0.94
N ALA A 45 -23.87 5.42 2.19
CA ALA A 45 -22.92 4.37 2.54
C ALA A 45 -23.51 2.96 2.39
N GLU A 46 -24.77 2.76 2.79
CA GLU A 46 -25.32 1.41 3.00
C GLU A 46 -26.53 1.07 2.11
N GLY A 47 -27.11 2.05 1.41
CA GLY A 47 -28.27 1.87 0.53
C GLY A 47 -29.61 1.83 1.28
N ALA A 48 -30.65 2.42 0.70
CA ALA A 48 -31.94 2.62 1.36
C ALA A 48 -32.65 1.29 1.72
N ASP A 49 -32.52 0.27 0.87
CA ASP A 49 -33.17 -1.04 1.07
C ASP A 49 -32.55 -1.83 2.24
N TYR A 50 -31.24 -1.72 2.46
CA TYR A 50 -30.53 -2.40 3.56
C TYR A 50 -30.86 -1.80 4.92
N VAL A 51 -30.99 -0.47 5.00
CA VAL A 51 -31.43 0.23 6.22
C VAL A 51 -32.89 -0.11 6.54
N LEU A 52 -33.75 -0.28 5.53
CA LEU A 52 -35.15 -0.71 5.69
C LEU A 52 -35.28 -2.17 6.16
N GLU A 53 -34.44 -3.08 5.65
CA GLU A 53 -34.41 -4.50 6.03
C GLU A 53 -33.95 -4.72 7.48
N LEU A 54 -32.96 -3.94 7.93
CA LEU A 54 -32.48 -3.91 9.32
C LEU A 54 -33.55 -3.42 10.31
N LEU A 55 -34.38 -2.45 9.91
CA LEU A 55 -35.45 -1.91 10.75
C LEU A 55 -36.68 -2.83 10.81
N HIS A 56 -36.98 -3.57 9.73
CA HIS A 56 -38.04 -4.59 9.73
C HIS A 56 -37.74 -5.74 10.72
N ASN A 57 -36.45 -6.07 10.92
CA ASN A 57 -36.04 -7.17 11.80
C ASN A 57 -36.05 -6.84 13.30
N GLN A 58 -36.21 -5.57 13.72
CA GLN A 58 -36.32 -5.24 15.15
C GLN A 58 -37.68 -5.55 15.78
N HIS A 59 -38.72 -5.81 14.98
CA HIS A 59 -40.03 -6.24 15.48
C HIS A 59 -40.29 -7.75 15.32
N ALA A 60 -39.32 -8.52 14.81
CA ALA A 60 -39.38 -9.98 14.82
C ALA A 60 -39.01 -10.49 16.22
N THR A 61 -40.03 -10.86 16.99
CA THR A 61 -39.97 -11.42 18.33
C THR A 61 -39.05 -12.63 18.45
N GLN A 62 -38.12 -12.56 19.41
CA GLN A 62 -37.58 -13.65 20.25
C GLN A 62 -37.72 -15.08 19.68
N GLN A 63 -36.75 -15.52 18.86
CA GLN A 63 -36.19 -16.88 18.81
C GLN A 63 -35.30 -17.02 17.57
N ASP A 64 -34.10 -16.44 17.60
CA ASP A 64 -32.90 -17.08 17.03
C ASP A 64 -31.64 -16.30 17.45
N THR A 65 -30.70 -17.00 18.08
CA THR A 65 -29.44 -16.45 18.59
C THR A 65 -28.35 -16.69 17.55
N ASN A 66 -27.98 -15.66 16.76
CA ASN A 66 -26.63 -15.45 16.16
C ASN A 66 -26.57 -14.38 15.04
N ASN A 67 -27.23 -13.23 15.17
CA ASN A 67 -26.97 -12.07 14.31
C ASN A 67 -26.56 -10.88 15.16
N GLU A 68 -25.25 -10.66 15.31
CA GLU A 68 -24.72 -9.41 15.85
C GLU A 68 -24.77 -8.30 14.80
N LEU A 69 -25.28 -7.13 15.18
CA LEU A 69 -25.30 -5.94 14.35
C LEU A 69 -23.87 -5.47 14.05
N PRO A 70 -23.59 -4.90 12.86
CA PRO A 70 -22.27 -4.38 12.51
C PRO A 70 -21.76 -3.36 13.54
N PRO A 71 -20.46 -3.38 13.91
CA PRO A 71 -19.91 -2.57 15.02
C PRO A 71 -20.13 -1.07 14.87
N LYS A 72 -20.13 -0.56 13.64
CA LYS A 72 -20.38 0.87 13.36
C LYS A 72 -21.84 1.28 13.60
N LEU A 73 -22.79 0.38 13.35
CA LEU A 73 -24.21 0.60 13.60
C LEU A 73 -24.53 0.45 15.09
N SER A 74 -23.89 -0.50 15.78
CA SER A 74 -23.91 -0.62 17.24
C SER A 74 -23.46 0.69 17.90
N LYS A 75 -22.37 1.28 17.41
CA LYS A 75 -21.81 2.54 17.92
C LYS A 75 -22.67 3.78 17.59
N ALA A 76 -23.35 3.79 16.45
CA ALA A 76 -24.33 4.84 16.11
C ALA A 76 -25.61 4.74 16.96
N LEU A 77 -26.05 3.53 17.30
CA LEU A 77 -27.20 3.26 18.18
C LEU A 77 -26.88 3.44 19.69
N GLU A 78 -25.61 3.57 20.06
CA GLU A 78 -25.20 3.98 21.43
C GLU A 78 -25.42 5.48 21.69
N ASP A 79 -25.58 6.29 20.63
CA ASP A 79 -25.95 7.69 20.77
C ASP A 79 -27.44 7.80 21.14
N LYS A 80 -27.69 8.00 22.44
CA LYS A 80 -29.03 8.20 23.00
C LYS A 80 -29.78 9.38 22.37
N ALA A 81 -29.11 10.36 21.77
CA ALA A 81 -29.74 11.46 21.05
C ALA A 81 -30.20 11.02 19.66
N LEU A 82 -29.39 10.24 18.94
CA LEU A 82 -29.76 9.65 17.64
C LEU A 82 -30.91 8.65 17.79
N VAL A 83 -30.86 7.76 18.79
CA VAL A 83 -31.93 6.80 19.05
C VAL A 83 -33.23 7.49 19.45
N LYS A 84 -33.20 8.45 20.39
CA LYS A 84 -34.40 9.25 20.73
C LYS A 84 -34.95 10.05 19.56
N MET A 85 -34.09 10.49 18.65
CA MET A 85 -34.48 11.23 17.47
C MET A 85 -35.16 10.32 16.44
N LEU A 86 -34.59 9.14 16.19
CA LEU A 86 -35.19 8.11 15.34
C LEU A 86 -36.53 7.64 15.94
N GLU A 87 -36.60 7.36 17.24
CA GLU A 87 -37.85 7.03 17.95
C GLU A 87 -38.89 8.17 17.88
N SER A 88 -38.46 9.44 17.93
CA SER A 88 -39.34 10.63 17.82
C SER A 88 -39.88 10.85 16.39
N ILE A 89 -39.10 10.47 15.38
CA ILE A 89 -39.51 10.49 13.96
C ILE A 89 -40.46 9.31 13.71
N PHE A 90 -40.11 8.09 14.13
CA PHE A 90 -40.89 6.88 13.88
C PHE A 90 -42.13 6.72 14.77
N SER A 91 -42.19 7.38 15.93
CA SER A 91 -43.42 7.43 16.75
C SER A 91 -44.55 8.27 16.13
N LYS A 92 -44.27 9.01 15.05
CA LYS A 92 -45.22 9.91 14.38
C LYS A 92 -45.70 9.39 13.02
N PHE A 93 -45.16 8.27 12.53
CA PHE A 93 -45.51 7.67 11.24
C PHE A 93 -45.68 6.15 11.38
N SER A 94 -46.65 5.56 10.68
CA SER A 94 -46.62 4.10 10.48
C SER A 94 -45.49 3.76 9.49
N PRO A 95 -44.85 2.57 9.57
CA PRO A 95 -43.79 2.18 8.63
C PRO A 95 -44.20 2.27 7.16
N VAL A 96 -45.47 2.02 6.86
CA VAL A 96 -46.05 2.13 5.50
C VAL A 96 -46.21 3.59 5.09
N ASP A 97 -46.61 4.47 6.00
CA ASP A 97 -46.75 5.91 5.74
C ASP A 97 -45.38 6.60 5.60
N PHE A 98 -44.35 6.11 6.29
CA PHE A 98 -42.97 6.62 6.20
C PHE A 98 -42.35 6.34 4.82
N ILE A 99 -42.48 5.12 4.31
CA ILE A 99 -41.97 4.73 2.99
C ILE A 99 -42.69 5.51 1.88
N ALA A 100 -44.01 5.69 2.02
CA ALA A 100 -44.80 6.49 1.09
C ALA A 100 -44.49 8.00 1.16
N TYR A 101 -44.13 8.53 2.33
CA TYR A 101 -43.72 9.92 2.52
C TYR A 101 -42.30 10.20 1.96
N TRP A 102 -41.39 9.23 2.10
CA TRP A 102 -39.98 9.38 1.71
C TRP A 102 -39.74 9.26 0.20
N SER A 103 -40.57 8.47 -0.48
CA SER A 103 -40.49 8.28 -1.95
C SER A 103 -41.04 9.45 -2.77
N ASP A 104 -41.75 10.39 -2.13
CA ASP A 104 -42.30 11.61 -2.74
C ASP A 104 -41.44 12.87 -2.44
N ILE A 105 -40.26 12.74 -1.80
CA ILE A 105 -39.35 13.87 -1.54
C ILE A 105 -38.55 14.18 -2.80
N ASP A 106 -38.94 15.25 -3.51
CA ASP A 106 -38.09 15.86 -4.52
C ASP A 106 -37.02 16.73 -3.83
N PHE A 107 -35.81 16.19 -3.71
CA PHE A 107 -34.66 16.87 -3.09
C PHE A 107 -34.24 18.15 -3.83
N THR A 108 -34.81 18.42 -5.02
CA THR A 108 -34.56 19.67 -5.75
C THR A 108 -35.42 20.85 -5.29
N GLU A 109 -36.41 20.64 -4.41
CA GLU A 109 -37.29 21.68 -3.84
C GLU A 109 -36.90 22.11 -2.40
N ILE A 110 -35.74 21.72 -1.89
CA ILE A 110 -35.26 22.15 -0.55
C ILE A 110 -34.80 23.62 -0.61
N GLU A 111 -35.68 24.55 -0.19
CA GLU A 111 -35.31 25.96 0.00
C GLU A 111 -34.56 26.16 1.33
N ILE A 112 -33.33 26.66 1.23
CA ILE A 112 -32.50 27.10 2.36
C ILE A 112 -32.94 28.52 2.75
N GLU A 113 -33.36 28.73 4.00
CA GLU A 113 -33.66 30.08 4.52
C GLU A 113 -32.34 30.88 4.63
N PRO A 114 -32.18 32.02 3.92
CA PRO A 114 -31.04 32.90 4.13
C PRO A 114 -31.23 33.69 5.42
N THR A 115 -30.19 33.77 6.24
CA THR A 115 -30.08 34.79 7.27
C THR A 115 -29.99 36.17 6.60
N ALA A 116 -31.07 36.94 6.63
CA ALA A 116 -31.13 38.33 6.17
C ALA A 116 -31.21 39.29 7.39
N PRO A 117 -30.80 40.59 7.29
CA PRO A 117 -30.79 41.38 6.05
C PRO A 117 -29.59 42.31 5.82
N SER A 118 -29.17 42.45 4.55
CA SER A 118 -28.89 43.77 3.98
C SER A 118 -29.17 43.76 2.46
N ALA A 119 -29.56 44.90 1.92
CA ALA A 119 -30.51 45.01 0.82
C ALA A 119 -29.90 45.14 -0.59
N LEU A 120 -30.76 44.78 -1.58
CA LEU A 120 -30.92 45.33 -2.95
C LEU A 120 -30.20 44.68 -4.17
N CYS A 121 -31.07 44.05 -5.00
CA CYS A 121 -31.17 44.03 -6.49
C CYS A 121 -30.01 43.47 -7.34
N GLY A 122 -30.19 42.63 -8.38
CA GLY A 122 -31.40 42.07 -8.99
C GLY A 122 -31.10 41.34 -10.33
N ALA A 123 -32.01 40.39 -10.69
CA ALA A 123 -32.44 39.91 -12.02
C ALA A 123 -31.42 39.26 -13.01
N ALA A 124 -31.57 37.95 -13.32
CA ALA A 124 -32.31 37.35 -14.48
C ALA A 124 -31.35 37.03 -15.66
N THR A 125 -31.38 35.94 -16.45
CA THR A 125 -32.40 34.92 -16.80
C THR A 125 -31.71 33.78 -17.59
N LYS A 126 -32.15 32.53 -17.43
CA LYS A 126 -31.86 31.38 -18.32
C LYS A 126 -32.68 31.46 -19.62
N LYS A 127 -32.15 30.97 -20.75
CA LYS A 127 -32.94 30.33 -21.81
C LYS A 127 -32.18 29.18 -22.48
N THR A 128 -32.83 28.03 -22.48
CA THR A 128 -32.60 26.80 -23.25
C THR A 128 -32.91 27.00 -24.74
N ASN A 129 -32.35 26.17 -25.61
CA ASN A 129 -33.08 25.61 -26.76
C ASN A 129 -32.37 24.42 -27.42
N THR A 130 -33.23 23.54 -27.92
CA THR A 130 -33.05 22.18 -28.41
C THR A 130 -33.03 22.08 -29.94
N VAL A 131 -32.27 21.10 -30.44
CA VAL A 131 -32.55 20.18 -31.58
C VAL A 131 -32.59 20.73 -33.01
N SER A 132 -31.77 20.15 -33.90
CA SER A 132 -32.22 19.34 -35.06
C SER A 132 -31.05 18.82 -35.91
N ASN A 133 -31.16 17.55 -36.31
CA ASN A 133 -30.33 16.85 -37.31
C ASN A 133 -31.23 16.64 -38.54
N PRO A 134 -30.71 16.65 -39.77
CA PRO A 134 -30.71 15.38 -40.52
C PRO A 134 -29.58 15.25 -41.56
N GLY A 135 -29.27 13.99 -41.93
CA GLY A 135 -28.72 13.69 -43.27
C GLY A 135 -27.57 12.67 -43.30
N VAL A 136 -27.92 11.40 -43.41
CA VAL A 136 -27.01 10.27 -43.67
C VAL A 136 -26.72 10.16 -45.17
N THR A 137 -25.45 10.01 -45.55
CA THR A 137 -25.05 9.35 -46.81
C THR A 137 -23.87 8.43 -46.54
N VAL A 138 -24.06 7.15 -46.86
CA VAL A 138 -23.14 6.03 -46.65
C VAL A 138 -22.18 5.94 -47.84
N ALA A 139 -20.87 5.89 -47.57
CA ALA A 139 -19.86 5.36 -48.49
C ALA A 139 -18.93 4.42 -47.72
N LYS A 140 -18.83 3.19 -48.22
CA LYS A 140 -18.07 2.06 -47.67
C LYS A 140 -16.59 2.10 -48.09
N ASN A 141 -15.76 1.48 -47.26
CA ASN A 141 -14.41 0.94 -47.52
C ASN A 141 -13.22 1.90 -47.41
N ALA A 142 -12.77 2.09 -46.17
CA ALA A 142 -11.35 2.08 -45.81
C ALA A 142 -11.27 1.62 -44.35
N THR A 143 -10.63 0.48 -44.08
CA THR A 143 -10.26 0.06 -42.72
C THR A 143 -9.25 1.07 -42.18
N PRO A 144 -9.59 1.88 -41.16
CA PRO A 144 -8.61 2.73 -40.52
C PRO A 144 -7.93 1.88 -39.45
N GLU A 145 -6.63 1.64 -39.59
CA GLU A 145 -5.77 1.43 -38.42
C GLU A 145 -6.08 2.58 -37.47
N LYS A 146 -6.75 2.27 -36.36
CA LYS A 146 -6.97 3.25 -35.30
C LYS A 146 -5.59 3.49 -34.68
N SER A 147 -4.87 4.50 -35.18
CA SER A 147 -3.83 5.14 -34.39
C SER A 147 -4.50 5.65 -33.12
N LYS A 148 -4.39 4.89 -32.03
CA LYS A 148 -4.74 5.37 -30.69
C LYS A 148 -3.77 6.51 -30.42
N VAL A 149 -4.20 7.74 -30.71
CA VAL A 149 -3.48 8.94 -30.27
C VAL A 149 -3.51 8.89 -28.76
N VAL A 150 -2.43 8.39 -28.16
CA VAL A 150 -2.14 8.59 -26.75
C VAL A 150 -2.04 10.11 -26.60
N SER A 151 -2.88 10.69 -25.73
CA SER A 151 -3.00 12.13 -25.52
C SER A 151 -1.70 12.91 -25.72
N VAL A 152 -1.74 14.00 -26.47
CA VAL A 152 -0.56 14.84 -26.77
C VAL A 152 0.04 15.38 -25.47
N VAL A 153 1.33 15.10 -25.23
CA VAL A 153 2.08 15.76 -24.16
C VAL A 153 2.36 17.19 -24.62
N GLU A 154 1.71 18.16 -23.99
CA GLU A 154 1.95 19.56 -24.25
C GLU A 154 3.23 20.00 -23.53
N PHE A 155 4.21 20.50 -24.28
CA PHE A 155 5.33 21.26 -23.72
C PHE A 155 4.88 22.70 -23.44
N SER A 156 5.41 23.26 -22.36
CA SER A 156 5.28 24.68 -22.08
C SER A 156 6.37 25.48 -22.81
N ASP A 157 6.16 26.79 -22.98
CA ASP A 157 7.21 27.71 -23.44
C ASP A 157 8.34 27.88 -22.40
N TYR A 158 8.15 27.36 -21.19
CA TYR A 158 9.10 27.45 -20.09
C TYR A 158 10.15 26.34 -20.16
N LYS A 159 11.39 26.72 -19.87
CA LYS A 159 12.52 25.80 -19.75
C LYS A 159 12.86 25.60 -18.28
N SER A 160 13.29 24.39 -17.93
CA SER A 160 13.98 24.13 -16.67
C SER A 160 15.25 24.97 -16.60
N SER A 161 15.78 25.08 -15.39
CA SER A 161 17.10 25.64 -15.10
C SER A 161 18.24 25.10 -15.99
N ASP A 162 18.17 23.83 -16.40
CA ASP A 162 19.14 23.19 -17.32
C ASP A 162 18.86 23.45 -18.81
N GLY A 163 17.86 24.28 -19.13
CA GLY A 163 17.47 24.64 -20.50
C GLY A 163 16.56 23.63 -21.22
N ASN A 164 16.06 22.60 -20.52
CA ASN A 164 15.16 21.60 -21.08
C ASN A 164 13.70 22.09 -21.05
N PHE A 165 12.90 21.81 -22.08
CA PHE A 165 11.48 22.15 -22.08
C PHE A 165 10.73 21.40 -20.97
N LEU A 166 9.98 22.15 -20.16
CA LEU A 166 9.07 21.57 -19.16
C LEU A 166 7.78 21.14 -19.84
N THR A 167 7.20 20.03 -19.40
CA THR A 167 5.80 19.73 -19.76
C THR A 167 4.89 20.78 -19.13
N LYS A 168 3.70 20.97 -19.71
CA LYS A 168 2.67 21.83 -19.11
C LYS A 168 2.34 21.43 -17.68
N GLU A 169 2.21 20.13 -17.41
CA GLU A 169 2.02 19.59 -16.04
C GLU A 169 3.11 20.07 -15.07
N GLN A 170 4.39 20.04 -15.49
CA GLN A 170 5.50 20.52 -14.67
C GLN A 170 5.44 22.05 -14.47
N ALA A 171 5.16 22.81 -15.53
CA ALA A 171 5.06 24.26 -15.46
C ALA A 171 3.90 24.70 -14.53
N ASP A 172 2.73 24.10 -14.68
CA ASP A 172 1.55 24.35 -13.85
C ASP A 172 1.85 24.07 -12.37
N ILE A 173 2.58 22.98 -12.07
CA ILE A 173 3.01 22.66 -10.70
C ILE A 173 3.94 23.76 -10.15
N LEU A 174 4.92 24.21 -10.93
CA LEU A 174 5.84 25.27 -10.49
C LEU A 174 5.12 26.61 -10.26
N GLU A 175 4.14 26.94 -11.10
CA GLU A 175 3.29 28.11 -10.92
C GLU A 175 2.43 27.99 -9.66
N ALA A 176 1.75 26.86 -9.45
CA ALA A 176 0.97 26.60 -8.25
C ALA A 176 1.81 26.69 -6.97
N VAL A 177 3.08 26.27 -7.02
CA VAL A 177 4.03 26.44 -5.91
C VAL A 177 4.27 27.92 -5.61
N ARG A 178 4.54 28.76 -6.63
CA ARG A 178 4.73 30.22 -6.45
C ARG A 178 3.48 30.87 -5.85
N ASP A 179 2.32 30.57 -6.43
CA ASP A 179 1.04 31.11 -5.97
C ASP A 179 0.80 30.77 -4.50
N ARG A 180 1.08 29.53 -4.10
CA ARG A 180 0.84 29.07 -2.72
C ARG A 180 1.73 29.73 -1.69
N LEU A 181 2.97 30.08 -2.04
CA LEU A 181 3.88 30.76 -1.11
C LEU A 181 3.35 32.13 -0.67
N SER A 182 2.63 32.82 -1.55
CA SER A 182 2.04 34.13 -1.27
C SER A 182 0.78 34.08 -0.40
N GLN A 183 0.17 32.90 -0.23
CA GLN A 183 -1.11 32.77 0.47
C GLN A 183 -0.95 32.84 2.00
N PRO A 184 -1.88 33.51 2.72
CA PRO A 184 -1.87 33.57 4.18
C PRO A 184 -2.01 32.19 4.82
N GLN A 185 -3.01 31.43 4.36
CA GLN A 185 -3.20 30.02 4.73
C GLN A 185 -2.83 29.16 3.53
N LYS A 186 -1.82 28.31 3.72
CA LYS A 186 -1.23 27.49 2.67
C LYS A 186 -1.83 26.09 2.76
N LYS A 187 -2.75 25.80 1.84
CA LYS A 187 -3.14 24.42 1.55
C LYS A 187 -1.91 23.61 1.12
N GLY A 188 -1.92 22.29 1.34
CA GLY A 188 -0.91 21.40 0.77
C GLY A 188 -1.04 21.30 -0.76
N LEU A 189 0.01 20.81 -1.42
CA LEU A 189 0.00 20.52 -2.86
C LEU A 189 0.54 19.12 -3.11
N LEU A 190 -0.36 18.15 -3.26
CA LEU A 190 -0.02 16.77 -3.55
C LEU A 190 0.26 16.61 -5.04
N ILE A 191 1.50 16.21 -5.37
CA ILE A 191 1.90 15.86 -6.73
C ILE A 191 1.73 14.35 -6.90
N GLU A 192 0.67 13.97 -7.62
CA GLU A 192 0.38 12.57 -7.95
C GLU A 192 1.22 12.15 -9.17
N ALA A 193 2.42 11.67 -8.88
CA ALA A 193 3.44 11.38 -9.87
C ALA A 193 3.48 9.90 -10.21
N LEU A 194 3.18 9.56 -11.47
CA LEU A 194 3.24 8.18 -11.96
C LEU A 194 4.68 7.69 -12.10
N ALA A 195 4.85 6.41 -12.43
CA ALA A 195 6.16 5.78 -12.56
C ALA A 195 6.98 6.47 -13.64
N GLY A 196 8.28 6.69 -13.38
CA GLY A 196 9.21 7.21 -14.37
C GLY A 196 8.98 8.67 -14.78
N THR A 197 8.16 9.42 -14.05
CA THR A 197 7.82 10.81 -14.37
C THR A 197 8.82 11.84 -13.84
N GLY A 198 9.76 11.41 -13.01
CA GLY A 198 10.83 12.26 -12.48
C GLY A 198 10.49 12.93 -11.15
N LYS A 199 9.83 12.22 -10.21
CA LYS A 199 9.50 12.69 -8.83
C LYS A 199 10.59 13.54 -8.17
N SER A 200 11.77 12.98 -7.95
CA SER A 200 12.87 13.71 -7.30
C SER A 200 13.46 14.83 -8.18
N THR A 201 13.28 14.76 -9.52
CA THR A 201 13.63 15.87 -10.42
C THR A 201 12.63 17.02 -10.29
N MET A 202 11.35 16.72 -10.18
CA MET A 202 10.30 17.70 -9.90
C MET A 202 10.55 18.43 -8.57
N LEU A 203 10.90 17.68 -7.51
CA LEU A 203 11.31 18.28 -6.23
C LEU A 203 12.55 19.18 -6.37
N ALA A 204 13.50 18.83 -7.24
CA ALA A 204 14.67 19.66 -7.50
C ALA A 204 14.29 20.97 -8.19
N GLU A 205 13.43 20.94 -9.22
CA GLU A 205 12.93 22.17 -9.87
C GLU A 205 12.10 23.03 -8.90
N ILE A 206 11.29 22.42 -8.03
CA ILE A 206 10.59 23.14 -6.96
C ILE A 206 11.58 23.85 -6.06
N ALA A 207 12.66 23.19 -5.62
CA ALA A 207 13.67 23.83 -4.79
C ALA A 207 14.34 25.03 -5.47
N LYS A 208 14.53 24.98 -6.80
CA LYS A 208 15.04 26.12 -7.58
C LYS A 208 14.04 27.29 -7.55
N VAL A 209 12.75 27.03 -7.74
CA VAL A 209 11.69 28.05 -7.57
C VAL A 209 11.68 28.64 -6.15
N LEU A 210 11.75 27.81 -5.10
CA LEU A 210 11.78 28.29 -3.71
C LEU A 210 12.97 29.23 -3.46
N LYS A 211 14.14 28.93 -4.04
CA LYS A 211 15.32 29.79 -3.97
C LYS A 211 15.10 31.12 -4.70
N ASP A 212 14.44 31.12 -5.85
CA ASP A 212 14.13 32.33 -6.61
C ASP A 212 13.18 33.24 -5.82
N GLU A 213 12.22 32.64 -5.12
CA GLU A 213 11.31 33.28 -4.15
C GLU A 213 11.99 33.66 -2.81
N LYS A 214 13.33 33.64 -2.77
CA LYS A 214 14.18 34.11 -1.66
C LYS A 214 14.10 33.29 -0.38
N LEU A 215 13.59 32.06 -0.41
CA LEU A 215 13.71 31.15 0.73
C LEU A 215 15.15 30.65 0.87
N SER A 216 15.56 30.38 2.11
CA SER A 216 16.84 29.76 2.42
C SER A 216 16.71 28.22 2.55
N PRO A 217 17.81 27.46 2.38
CA PRO A 217 17.82 26.01 2.60
C PRO A 217 17.57 25.62 4.06
N LEU A 218 17.65 26.56 5.01
CA LEU A 218 17.33 26.31 6.42
C LEU A 218 15.83 26.39 6.70
N GLU A 219 15.10 27.15 5.88
CA GLU A 219 13.64 27.28 5.91
C GLU A 219 12.94 26.17 5.12
N CYS A 220 13.66 25.47 4.25
CA CYS A 220 13.11 24.37 3.46
C CYS A 220 13.57 23.01 4.00
N ARG A 221 12.66 22.03 3.98
CA ARG A 221 12.98 20.66 4.36
C ARG A 221 12.39 19.65 3.40
N PHE A 222 13.24 18.95 2.67
CA PHE A 222 12.85 17.83 1.81
C PHE A 222 13.12 16.53 2.55
N VAL A 223 12.06 15.84 2.93
CA VAL A 223 12.15 14.55 3.59
C VAL A 223 11.98 13.41 2.60
N VAL A 224 12.79 12.37 2.77
CA VAL A 224 12.80 11.20 1.89
C VAL A 224 12.79 9.90 2.69
N PHE A 225 12.37 8.80 2.07
CA PHE A 225 12.25 7.51 2.75
C PHE A 225 13.61 6.88 3.13
N GLY A 226 14.55 6.80 2.18
CA GLY A 226 15.81 6.06 2.34
C GLY A 226 17.08 6.91 2.22
N ARG A 227 18.21 6.34 2.68
CA ARG A 227 19.53 6.98 2.51
C ARG A 227 19.93 7.17 1.04
N LYS A 228 19.57 6.21 0.18
CA LYS A 228 19.80 6.31 -1.27
C LYS A 228 19.03 7.49 -1.87
N ASN A 229 17.72 7.59 -1.59
CA ASN A 229 16.90 8.74 -2.01
C ASN A 229 17.47 10.07 -1.51
N LYS A 230 17.99 10.09 -0.28
CA LYS A 230 18.63 11.29 0.29
C LYS A 230 19.85 11.70 -0.52
N GLN A 231 20.71 10.75 -0.86
CA GLN A 231 21.90 11.01 -1.67
C GLN A 231 21.51 11.51 -3.07
N ASP A 232 20.59 10.81 -3.73
CA ASP A 232 20.15 11.13 -5.09
C ASP A 232 19.51 12.53 -5.20
N LEU A 233 18.67 12.91 -4.22
CA LEU A 233 18.06 14.25 -4.20
C LEU A 233 19.07 15.32 -3.76
N ALA A 234 19.93 15.04 -2.79
CA ALA A 234 20.97 15.99 -2.36
C ALA A 234 21.95 16.32 -3.50
N GLU A 235 22.32 15.33 -4.33
CA GLU A 235 23.17 15.55 -5.50
C GLU A 235 22.50 16.51 -6.50
N LYS A 236 21.20 16.32 -6.80
CA LYS A 236 20.44 17.24 -7.66
C LYS A 236 20.33 18.65 -7.09
N LEU A 237 20.30 18.80 -5.76
CA LEU A 237 20.25 20.09 -5.09
C LEU A 237 21.63 20.75 -4.86
N SER A 238 22.72 20.06 -5.21
CA SER A 238 24.08 20.58 -5.00
C SER A 238 24.40 21.82 -5.84
N GLU A 239 23.84 21.87 -7.06
CA GLU A 239 23.95 23.01 -7.97
C GLU A 239 23.51 24.33 -7.29
N ILE A 240 22.43 24.27 -6.50
CA ILE A 240 21.90 25.42 -5.77
C ILE A 240 22.41 25.52 -4.33
N LYS A 241 23.29 24.60 -3.88
CA LYS A 241 23.86 24.47 -2.52
C LYS A 241 22.82 24.18 -1.44
N TRP A 242 21.84 23.32 -1.74
CA TRP A 242 20.72 22.97 -0.86
C TRP A 242 20.76 21.51 -0.36
N GLU A 243 21.91 20.84 -0.42
CA GLU A 243 22.10 19.46 0.02
C GLU A 243 21.69 19.27 1.48
N LYS A 244 21.91 20.30 2.32
CA LYS A 244 21.56 20.32 3.74
C LYS A 244 20.05 20.44 4.02
N SER A 245 19.23 20.78 3.02
CA SER A 245 17.77 20.76 3.15
C SER A 245 17.18 19.35 2.98
N VAL A 246 17.96 18.36 2.56
CA VAL A 246 17.48 16.98 2.36
C VAL A 246 17.82 16.10 3.55
N GLN A 247 16.83 15.39 4.09
CA GLN A 247 17.07 14.38 5.11
C GLN A 247 16.04 13.25 5.09
N THR A 248 16.31 12.15 5.79
CA THR A 248 15.23 11.18 6.03
C THR A 248 14.31 11.67 7.13
N LEU A 249 13.07 11.18 7.18
CA LEU A 249 12.12 11.52 8.25
C LEU A 249 12.70 11.24 9.64
N ASN A 250 13.33 10.08 9.81
CA ASN A 250 13.93 9.73 11.10
C ASN A 250 15.16 10.60 11.42
N SER A 251 15.88 11.10 10.41
CA SER A 251 16.94 12.09 10.66
C SER A 251 16.37 13.41 11.17
N LEU A 252 15.22 13.85 10.65
CA LEU A 252 14.51 15.05 11.12
C LEU A 252 14.02 14.86 12.55
N GLY A 253 13.38 13.72 12.84
CA GLY A 253 12.96 13.34 14.19
C GLY A 253 14.14 13.35 15.16
N TYR A 254 15.26 12.73 14.80
CA TYR A 254 16.46 12.71 15.63
C TYR A 254 17.07 14.10 15.83
N GLU A 255 17.05 14.97 14.82
CA GLU A 255 17.48 16.37 14.95
C GLU A 255 16.62 17.13 15.97
N MET A 256 15.30 16.95 15.88
CA MET A 256 14.34 17.55 16.80
C MET A 256 14.45 16.99 18.22
N LEU A 257 14.65 15.69 18.37
CA LEU A 257 14.80 15.05 19.69
C LEU A 257 16.06 15.55 20.41
N ARG A 258 17.15 15.76 19.66
CA ARG A 258 18.36 16.39 20.21
C ARG A 258 18.13 17.82 20.66
N ASP A 259 17.37 18.60 19.88
CA ASP A 259 16.98 19.96 20.22
C ASP A 259 16.08 20.00 21.47
N ALA A 260 15.10 19.10 21.53
CA ALA A 260 14.17 18.95 22.66
C ALA A 260 14.90 18.70 23.99
N LEU A 261 15.89 17.80 23.96
CA LEU A 261 16.62 17.37 25.16
C LEU A 261 17.87 18.21 25.44
N GLY A 262 18.21 19.17 24.56
CA GLY A 262 19.44 19.96 24.65
C GLY A 262 20.70 19.09 24.65
N LYS A 263 20.69 17.98 23.88
CA LYS A 263 21.77 16.97 23.87
C LYS A 263 22.46 16.87 22.53
N ASN A 264 23.76 16.57 22.56
CA ASN A 264 24.55 16.31 21.38
C ASN A 264 24.45 14.85 20.93
N HIS A 265 24.68 14.60 19.63
CA HIS A 265 24.58 13.25 19.05
C HIS A 265 25.45 12.21 19.76
N LYS A 266 26.64 12.60 20.25
CA LYS A 266 27.58 11.71 20.95
C LYS A 266 27.06 11.18 22.29
N GLN A 267 26.01 11.81 22.85
CA GLN A 267 25.44 11.41 24.13
C GLN A 267 24.36 10.33 23.97
N PHE A 268 23.81 10.18 22.76
CA PHE A 268 22.82 9.15 22.49
C PHE A 268 23.49 7.81 22.19
N ARG A 269 22.86 6.75 22.69
CA ARG A 269 23.16 5.38 22.29
C ARG A 269 22.07 4.90 21.34
N LEU A 270 22.44 4.66 20.08
CA LEU A 270 21.55 4.01 19.12
C LEU A 270 21.65 2.50 19.29
N ASN A 271 20.54 1.86 19.69
CA ASN A 271 20.48 0.45 20.05
C ASN A 271 19.28 -0.23 19.40
N ASN A 272 19.48 -0.91 18.28
CA ASN A 272 18.41 -1.64 17.58
C ASN A 272 17.84 -2.80 18.40
N GLY A 273 18.56 -3.31 19.40
CA GLY A 273 18.09 -4.35 20.32
C GLY A 273 17.48 -3.78 21.61
N LYS A 274 17.16 -2.48 21.67
CA LYS A 274 16.65 -1.80 22.87
C LYS A 274 15.44 -2.52 23.45
N TYR A 275 14.38 -2.69 22.67
CA TYR A 275 13.11 -3.24 23.14
C TYR A 275 13.19 -4.74 23.44
N GLU A 276 13.97 -5.50 22.67
CA GLU A 276 14.31 -6.89 23.01
C GLU A 276 14.97 -6.94 24.41
N LYS A 277 15.95 -6.07 24.65
CA LYS A 277 16.69 -6.08 25.91
C LYS A 277 15.84 -5.63 27.10
N ILE A 278 14.96 -4.64 26.91
CA ILE A 278 14.00 -4.21 27.93
C ILE A 278 13.06 -5.37 28.28
N ALA A 279 12.49 -6.04 27.28
CA ALA A 279 11.59 -7.17 27.50
C ALA A 279 12.28 -8.36 28.21
N GLN A 280 13.54 -8.64 27.88
CA GLN A 280 14.37 -9.63 28.59
C GLN A 280 14.59 -9.24 30.05
N ASN A 281 14.96 -7.98 30.31
CA ASN A 281 15.22 -7.51 31.67
C ASN A 281 13.95 -7.49 32.53
N LYS A 282 12.77 -7.28 31.93
CA LYS A 282 11.47 -7.40 32.59
C LYS A 282 10.99 -8.86 32.75
N GLY A 283 11.74 -9.84 32.22
CA GLY A 283 11.40 -11.26 32.31
C GLY A 283 10.30 -11.71 31.36
N TYR A 284 9.95 -10.93 30.34
CA TYR A 284 8.95 -11.31 29.33
C TYR A 284 9.54 -12.22 28.26
N LEU A 285 10.79 -11.97 27.86
CA LEU A 285 11.51 -12.77 26.87
C LEU A 285 12.67 -13.54 27.50
N ASP A 286 13.05 -14.63 26.83
CA ASP A 286 14.18 -15.47 27.19
C ASP A 286 15.46 -14.64 27.30
N SER A 287 16.19 -14.86 28.39
CA SER A 287 17.49 -14.24 28.64
C SER A 287 18.54 -15.30 29.00
N TYR A 288 19.79 -14.87 29.12
CA TYR A 288 20.89 -15.74 29.52
C TYR A 288 21.59 -15.14 30.74
N ASN A 289 21.86 -15.97 31.73
CA ASN A 289 22.62 -15.55 32.89
C ASN A 289 24.12 -15.46 32.58
N LYS A 290 24.92 -14.99 33.55
CA LYS A 290 26.37 -14.84 33.39
C LYS A 290 27.14 -16.14 33.11
N TRP A 291 26.50 -17.29 33.32
CA TRP A 291 27.05 -18.62 33.05
C TRP A 291 26.57 -19.19 31.70
N GLY A 292 25.80 -18.43 30.92
CA GLY A 292 25.26 -18.86 29.63
C GLY A 292 24.03 -19.76 29.72
N GLU A 293 23.45 -19.93 30.92
CA GLU A 293 22.23 -20.73 31.08
C GLU A 293 21.00 -19.89 30.69
N LYS A 294 20.08 -20.53 29.95
CA LYS A 294 18.85 -19.90 29.49
C LYS A 294 17.88 -19.72 30.66
N ILE A 295 17.43 -18.50 30.88
CA ILE A 295 16.33 -18.14 31.78
C ILE A 295 15.09 -17.92 30.91
N PRO A 296 14.06 -18.79 30.98
CA PRO A 296 12.87 -18.65 30.17
C PRO A 296 12.06 -17.40 30.51
N GLY A 297 11.58 -16.68 29.48
CA GLY A 297 10.70 -15.53 29.63
C GLY A 297 9.23 -15.92 29.73
N LYS A 298 8.42 -15.14 30.46
CA LYS A 298 6.99 -15.42 30.71
C LYS A 298 6.18 -15.66 29.42
N LEU A 299 6.50 -14.96 28.33
CA LEU A 299 5.79 -15.09 27.05
C LEU A 299 6.21 -16.31 26.24
N GLN A 300 7.35 -16.92 26.59
CA GLN A 300 7.97 -18.04 25.86
C GLN A 300 7.95 -19.35 26.67
N ILE A 301 7.07 -19.44 27.66
CA ILE A 301 6.75 -20.66 28.41
C ILE A 301 5.32 -21.05 28.08
N GLU A 302 5.07 -22.34 27.88
CA GLU A 302 3.72 -22.85 27.64
C GLU A 302 2.84 -22.70 28.89
N ASN A 303 1.57 -22.33 28.71
CA ASN A 303 0.59 -22.40 29.78
C ASN A 303 0.18 -23.87 30.05
N HIS A 304 -0.76 -24.08 30.97
CA HIS A 304 -1.29 -25.41 31.29
C HIS A 304 -1.94 -26.14 30.10
N ASN A 305 -2.30 -25.42 29.03
CA ASN A 305 -2.86 -25.96 27.79
C ASN A 305 -1.79 -26.22 26.71
N GLY A 306 -0.51 -26.03 27.01
CA GLY A 306 0.57 -26.16 26.03
C GLY A 306 0.70 -24.96 25.09
N GLU A 307 0.14 -23.80 25.45
CA GLU A 307 0.10 -22.62 24.58
C GLU A 307 1.18 -21.60 24.97
N LEU A 308 2.06 -21.27 24.03
CA LEU A 308 2.98 -20.14 24.15
C LEU A 308 2.22 -18.82 24.01
N ALA A 309 2.65 -17.73 24.64
CA ALA A 309 2.04 -16.42 24.33
C ALA A 309 2.55 -15.94 22.97
N ILE A 310 3.83 -16.22 22.70
CA ILE A 310 4.49 -15.87 21.46
C ILE A 310 5.50 -16.94 21.02
N LYS A 311 5.65 -17.13 19.70
CA LYS A 311 6.55 -18.15 19.14
C LYS A 311 8.02 -17.76 19.20
N SER A 312 8.33 -16.48 18.97
CA SER A 312 9.70 -15.99 18.98
C SER A 312 9.82 -14.61 19.63
N LYS A 313 11.02 -14.29 20.10
CA LYS A 313 11.36 -12.92 20.50
C LYS A 313 11.17 -11.90 19.37
N GLY A 314 11.36 -12.34 18.12
CA GLY A 314 11.21 -11.49 16.93
C GLY A 314 9.78 -11.04 16.73
N ASP A 315 8.81 -11.94 16.92
CA ASP A 315 7.38 -11.62 16.83
C ASP A 315 6.98 -10.57 17.88
N PHE A 316 7.58 -10.59 19.08
CA PHE A 316 7.22 -9.66 20.15
C PHE A 316 7.78 -8.27 19.85
N VAL A 317 9.03 -8.23 19.39
CA VAL A 317 9.66 -6.98 18.96
C VAL A 317 8.93 -6.40 17.75
N ASP A 318 8.51 -7.23 16.78
CA ASP A 318 7.72 -6.76 15.64
C ASP A 318 6.35 -6.22 16.09
N LEU A 319 5.68 -6.87 17.05
CA LEU A 319 4.45 -6.34 17.65
C LEU A 319 4.69 -4.96 18.26
N LEU A 320 5.74 -4.78 19.07
CA LEU A 320 6.09 -3.48 19.66
C LEU A 320 6.38 -2.42 18.58
N ASP A 321 7.08 -2.78 17.51
CA ASP A 321 7.34 -1.88 16.38
C ASP A 321 6.04 -1.46 15.70
N LYS A 322 5.13 -2.41 15.45
CA LYS A 322 3.83 -2.13 14.82
C LYS A 322 2.94 -1.28 15.72
N MET A 323 2.86 -1.53 17.02
CA MET A 323 2.12 -0.68 17.95
C MET A 323 2.62 0.78 17.89
N ARG A 324 3.94 0.99 17.84
CA ARG A 324 4.54 2.32 17.74
C ARG A 324 4.30 2.98 16.38
N LEU A 325 4.40 2.22 15.30
CA LEU A 325 4.13 2.70 13.93
C LEU A 325 2.66 3.10 13.74
N HIS A 326 1.73 2.46 14.45
CA HIS A 326 0.29 2.76 14.42
C HIS A 326 -0.15 3.81 15.44
N CYS A 327 0.79 4.51 16.10
CA CYS A 327 0.47 5.67 16.92
C CYS A 327 -0.48 5.35 18.08
N TYR A 328 -0.24 4.25 18.80
CA TYR A 328 -0.93 3.97 20.06
C TYR A 328 -0.24 4.69 21.24
N PHE A 329 -1.02 5.40 22.06
CA PHE A 329 -0.59 5.87 23.37
C PHE A 329 -0.55 4.70 24.35
N VAL A 330 0.53 4.59 25.12
CA VAL A 330 0.80 3.39 25.93
C VAL A 330 -0.29 3.12 26.97
N ASP A 331 -0.89 4.18 27.51
CA ASP A 331 -1.97 4.16 28.49
C ASP A 331 -3.36 3.87 27.89
N GLU A 332 -3.49 3.90 26.57
CA GLU A 332 -4.76 3.64 25.85
C GLU A 332 -4.80 2.25 25.18
N ILE A 333 -3.69 1.49 25.18
CA ILE A 333 -3.61 0.18 24.52
C ILE A 333 -4.58 -0.82 25.17
N SER A 334 -5.51 -1.34 24.37
CA SER A 334 -6.43 -2.40 24.75
C SER A 334 -6.04 -3.76 24.15
N LYS A 335 -6.71 -4.82 24.60
CA LYS A 335 -6.56 -6.17 24.02
C LYS A 335 -7.00 -6.20 22.56
N ASP A 336 -8.04 -5.46 22.21
CA ASP A 336 -8.58 -5.46 20.86
C ASP A 336 -7.62 -4.79 19.88
N ASP A 337 -6.91 -3.74 20.33
CA ASP A 337 -5.84 -3.09 19.55
C ASP A 337 -4.69 -4.06 19.23
N ILE A 338 -4.24 -4.82 20.24
CA ILE A 338 -3.22 -5.86 20.06
C ILE A 338 -3.71 -6.89 19.04
N TRP A 339 -4.97 -7.34 19.16
CA TRP A 339 -5.54 -8.34 18.27
C TRP A 339 -5.67 -7.83 16.83
N GLU A 340 -6.05 -6.57 16.64
CA GLU A 340 -6.12 -5.93 15.32
C GLU A 340 -4.74 -5.88 14.66
N ILE A 341 -3.72 -5.38 15.38
CA ILE A 341 -2.35 -5.28 14.86
C ILE A 341 -1.78 -6.66 14.53
N VAL A 342 -1.99 -7.64 15.40
CA VAL A 342 -1.58 -9.03 15.16
C VAL A 342 -2.23 -9.58 13.89
N GLY A 343 -3.55 -9.40 13.74
CA GLY A 343 -4.29 -9.87 12.58
C GLY A 343 -3.90 -9.18 11.28
N LYS A 344 -3.55 -7.88 11.34
CA LYS A 344 -3.10 -7.07 10.21
C LYS A 344 -1.71 -7.45 9.71
N TYR A 345 -0.81 -7.83 10.62
CA TYR A 345 0.59 -8.13 10.30
C TYR A 345 0.91 -9.64 10.30
N GLY A 346 -0.07 -10.50 10.59
CA GLY A 346 0.12 -11.94 10.65
C GLY A 346 1.09 -12.36 11.77
N ILE A 347 1.15 -11.60 12.85
CA ILE A 347 1.99 -11.92 14.02
C ILE A 347 1.37 -13.13 14.73
N GLU A 348 2.19 -14.09 15.16
CA GLU A 348 1.66 -15.32 15.75
C GLU A 348 1.57 -15.20 17.26
N ILE A 349 0.36 -15.00 17.76
CA ILE A 349 0.04 -15.06 19.18
C ILE A 349 -1.15 -15.98 19.45
N PHE A 350 -1.25 -16.46 20.68
CA PHE A 350 -2.39 -17.25 21.12
C PHE A 350 -3.43 -16.35 21.79
N LYS A 351 -4.66 -16.34 21.23
CA LYS A 351 -5.75 -15.46 21.68
C LYS A 351 -6.08 -15.62 23.17
N SER A 352 -5.94 -16.82 23.71
CA SER A 352 -6.12 -17.13 25.14
C SER A 352 -5.17 -16.35 26.06
N ARG A 353 -4.01 -15.91 25.56
CA ARG A 353 -2.95 -15.22 26.32
C ARG A 353 -2.87 -13.72 26.05
N LEU A 354 -3.86 -13.16 25.36
CA LEU A 354 -3.89 -11.76 24.93
C LEU A 354 -3.72 -10.77 26.10
N GLY A 355 -4.24 -11.08 27.30
CA GLY A 355 -4.06 -10.23 28.48
C GLY A 355 -2.61 -10.14 28.96
N GLU A 356 -1.88 -11.25 28.97
CA GLU A 356 -0.46 -11.27 29.35
C GLU A 356 0.39 -10.52 28.31
N ILE A 357 0.06 -10.67 27.03
CA ILE A 357 0.73 -9.99 25.92
C ILE A 357 0.49 -8.49 26.00
N THR A 358 -0.76 -8.06 26.24
CA THR A 358 -1.12 -6.65 26.37
C THR A 358 -0.34 -5.99 27.52
N GLN A 359 -0.32 -6.65 28.69
CA GLN A 359 0.47 -6.16 29.83
C GLN A 359 1.96 -6.04 29.49
N ALA A 360 2.52 -7.05 28.85
CA ALA A 360 3.93 -7.04 28.45
C ALA A 360 4.24 -5.92 27.46
N VAL A 361 3.34 -5.65 26.50
CA VAL A 361 3.48 -4.56 25.54
C VAL A 361 3.49 -3.21 26.27
N CYS A 362 2.49 -2.92 27.11
CA CYS A 362 2.43 -1.68 27.87
C CYS A 362 3.68 -1.49 28.73
N ASP A 363 4.05 -2.49 29.52
CA ASP A 363 5.21 -2.44 30.42
C ASP A 363 6.52 -2.16 29.69
N VAL A 364 6.71 -2.76 28.50
CA VAL A 364 7.95 -2.65 27.73
C VAL A 364 8.00 -1.34 26.97
N LEU A 365 6.87 -0.86 26.42
CA LEU A 365 6.78 0.45 25.77
C LEU A 365 7.00 1.58 26.77
N GLU A 366 6.39 1.52 27.96
CA GLU A 366 6.57 2.50 29.04
C GLU A 366 8.04 2.59 29.48
N ALA A 367 8.68 1.45 29.74
CA ALA A 367 10.11 1.44 30.04
C ALA A 367 10.97 1.92 28.85
N GLY A 368 10.50 1.73 27.62
CA GLY A 368 11.12 2.27 26.41
C GLY A 368 11.12 3.79 26.36
N LEU A 369 10.02 4.44 26.74
CA LEU A 369 9.91 5.89 26.87
C LEU A 369 10.95 6.42 27.87
N GLU A 370 10.95 5.87 29.08
CA GLU A 370 11.87 6.28 30.15
C GLU A 370 13.35 6.11 29.73
N ASP A 371 13.68 4.98 29.11
CA ASP A 371 15.05 4.67 28.68
C ASP A 371 15.52 5.60 27.55
N GLY A 372 14.61 5.97 26.65
CA GLY A 372 14.86 6.93 25.56
C GLY A 372 15.13 8.33 26.05
N ILE A 373 14.29 8.83 26.97
CA ILE A 373 14.38 10.21 27.47
C ILE A 373 15.45 10.36 28.56
N ASN A 374 15.48 9.49 29.57
CA ASN A 374 16.34 9.66 30.73
C ASN A 374 17.75 9.10 30.51
N LYS A 375 17.88 7.99 29.78
CA LYS A 375 19.17 7.33 29.54
C LYS A 375 19.74 7.59 28.15
N LEU A 376 19.02 8.32 27.30
CA LEU A 376 19.40 8.61 25.91
C LEU A 376 19.68 7.34 25.09
N ASN A 377 19.07 6.21 25.46
CA ASN A 377 19.17 4.95 24.73
C ASN A 377 17.95 4.79 23.85
N ILE A 378 18.14 4.94 22.54
CA ILE A 378 17.06 5.00 21.55
C ILE A 378 17.26 3.94 20.48
N ASP A 379 16.17 3.45 19.90
CA ASP A 379 16.21 2.73 18.64
C ASP A 379 15.92 3.67 17.44
N PHE A 380 15.61 3.09 16.28
CA PHE A 380 15.32 3.85 15.08
C PHE A 380 13.93 4.51 15.08
N LEU A 381 12.92 3.86 15.65
CA LEU A 381 11.55 4.39 15.72
C LEU A 381 11.42 5.49 16.78
N ASP A 382 12.17 5.37 17.87
CA ASP A 382 12.25 6.36 18.95
C ASP A 382 12.62 7.77 18.45
N GLN A 383 13.29 7.87 17.31
CA GLN A 383 13.67 9.15 16.71
C GLN A 383 12.45 10.03 16.41
N ALA A 384 11.29 9.44 16.12
CA ALA A 384 10.02 10.14 15.94
C ALA A 384 9.02 9.81 17.05
N TRP A 385 8.93 8.53 17.46
CA TRP A 385 7.92 8.04 18.38
C TRP A 385 7.95 8.72 19.76
N LEU A 386 9.14 8.98 20.33
CA LEU A 386 9.25 9.64 21.64
C LEU A 386 8.66 11.07 21.61
N LEU A 387 8.86 11.80 20.52
CA LEU A 387 8.32 13.15 20.36
C LEU A 387 6.81 13.12 20.09
N TRP A 388 6.36 12.15 19.30
CA TRP A 388 4.96 11.98 18.97
C TRP A 388 4.13 11.53 20.19
N HIS A 389 4.62 10.58 20.98
CA HIS A 389 3.94 10.07 22.15
C HIS A 389 3.76 11.17 23.21
N ASP A 390 4.83 11.89 23.57
CA ASP A 390 4.78 12.96 24.56
C ASP A 390 4.55 14.34 23.91
N GLN A 391 3.70 14.38 22.88
CA GLN A 391 3.52 15.56 22.03
C GLN A 391 3.16 16.84 22.80
N ASP A 392 2.39 16.72 23.89
CA ASP A 392 2.00 17.86 24.72
C ASP A 392 3.19 18.46 25.49
N VAL A 393 4.11 17.60 25.95
CA VAL A 393 5.35 18.02 26.61
C VAL A 393 6.22 18.81 25.64
N TYR A 394 6.25 18.40 24.37
CA TYR A 394 7.10 19.00 23.34
C TYR A 394 6.40 20.06 22.47
N ARG A 395 5.20 20.54 22.86
CA ARG A 395 4.44 21.53 22.08
C ARG A 395 5.25 22.77 21.68
N ASN A 396 6.09 23.29 22.59
CA ASN A 396 6.94 24.46 22.32
C ASN A 396 8.04 24.17 21.30
N LEU A 397 8.57 22.94 21.28
CA LEU A 397 9.52 22.48 20.27
C LEU A 397 8.82 22.48 18.90
N PHE A 398 7.64 21.88 18.79
CA PHE A 398 6.91 21.85 17.53
C PHE A 398 6.59 23.24 17.00
N ASN A 399 6.18 24.18 17.86
CA ASN A 399 5.99 25.58 17.49
C ASN A 399 7.29 26.23 16.99
N LYS A 400 8.42 26.00 17.67
CA LYS A 400 9.74 26.49 17.24
C LYS A 400 10.10 25.97 15.84
N TRP A 401 9.89 24.68 15.59
CA TRP A 401 10.20 24.04 14.32
C TRP A 401 9.26 24.43 13.20
N SER A 402 7.96 24.55 13.49
CA SER A 402 6.96 25.10 12.58
C SER A 402 7.32 26.54 12.18
N ASN A 403 7.76 27.39 13.10
CA ASN A 403 8.18 28.76 12.78
C ASN A 403 9.46 28.82 11.93
N LYS A 404 10.40 27.88 12.17
CA LYS A 404 11.67 27.76 11.46
C LYS A 404 11.48 27.31 10.01
N LEU A 405 10.60 26.35 9.76
CA LEU A 405 10.35 25.84 8.43
C LEU A 405 9.32 26.72 7.71
N LYS A 406 9.44 26.85 6.40
CA LYS A 406 8.46 27.50 5.51
C LYS A 406 7.93 26.50 4.48
N VAL A 407 8.74 25.53 4.09
CA VAL A 407 8.34 24.46 3.16
C VAL A 407 8.79 23.10 3.67
N ILE A 408 7.90 22.12 3.61
CA ILE A 408 8.19 20.71 3.87
C ILE A 408 7.80 19.90 2.63
N GLY A 409 8.79 19.41 1.88
CA GLY A 409 8.58 18.51 0.75
C GLY A 409 8.72 17.05 1.20
N ILE A 410 7.85 16.16 0.74
CA ILE A 410 7.86 14.74 1.11
C ILE A 410 8.01 13.92 -0.17
N ASP A 411 9.16 13.26 -0.36
CA ASP A 411 9.39 12.34 -1.49
C ASP A 411 8.88 10.93 -1.14
N GLU A 412 8.45 10.19 -2.17
CA GLU A 412 7.90 8.83 -2.06
C GLU A 412 6.80 8.70 -0.99
N CYS A 413 5.86 9.64 -0.96
CA CYS A 413 4.86 9.73 0.12
C CYS A 413 3.94 8.50 0.23
N GLN A 414 3.85 7.65 -0.80
CA GLN A 414 3.16 6.36 -0.72
C GLN A 414 3.82 5.34 0.22
N ASP A 415 5.10 5.52 0.57
CA ASP A 415 5.85 4.61 1.44
C ASP A 415 5.93 5.13 2.89
N THR A 416 5.21 6.20 3.20
CA THR A 416 5.20 6.82 4.52
C THR A 416 4.29 6.03 5.47
N ASP A 417 4.76 5.79 6.69
CA ASP A 417 3.98 5.16 7.77
C ASP A 417 3.15 6.19 8.57
N LEU A 418 2.19 5.72 9.38
CA LEU A 418 1.30 6.61 10.13
C LEU A 418 2.08 7.51 11.11
N LEU A 419 3.05 6.94 11.85
CA LEU A 419 3.90 7.68 12.77
C LEU A 419 4.63 8.84 12.08
N GLN A 420 5.17 8.61 10.89
CA GLN A 420 5.79 9.65 10.09
C GLN A 420 4.81 10.74 9.67
N ILE A 421 3.59 10.38 9.25
CA ILE A 421 2.55 11.34 8.87
C ILE A 421 2.13 12.19 10.07
N GLU A 422 1.86 11.58 11.22
CA GLU A 422 1.49 12.28 12.45
C GLU A 422 2.65 13.16 12.95
N PHE A 423 3.89 12.68 12.88
CA PHE A 423 5.05 13.49 13.23
C PHE A 423 5.18 14.75 12.37
N ILE A 424 4.97 14.66 11.05
CA ILE A 424 4.95 15.84 10.18
C ILE A 424 3.77 16.76 10.53
N LYS A 425 2.62 16.20 10.89
CA LYS A 425 1.45 16.98 11.32
C LYS A 425 1.74 17.82 12.55
N LEU A 426 2.53 17.32 13.51
CA LEU A 426 2.91 18.08 14.71
C LEU A 426 3.73 19.33 14.38
N ILE A 427 4.58 19.29 13.34
CA ILE A 427 5.39 20.44 12.92
C ILE A 427 4.73 21.33 11.88
N HIS A 428 3.54 20.96 11.39
CA HIS A 428 2.86 21.70 10.33
C HIS A 428 1.86 22.72 10.90
N ASN A 429 2.07 23.99 10.57
CA ASN A 429 1.11 25.06 10.73
C ASN A 429 0.77 25.64 9.36
N PRO A 430 -0.47 25.51 8.84
CA PRO A 430 -0.82 25.97 7.51
C PRO A 430 -0.72 27.49 7.32
N ASN A 431 -0.65 28.28 8.40
CA ASN A 431 -0.43 29.73 8.28
C ASN A 431 1.04 30.09 8.01
N ILE A 432 1.96 29.12 8.18
CA ILE A 432 3.41 29.34 8.12
C ILE A 432 4.07 28.42 7.11
N ASN A 433 3.68 27.15 7.11
CA ASN A 433 4.32 26.07 6.38
C ASN A 433 3.51 25.68 5.14
N PHE A 434 4.20 25.47 4.03
CA PHE A 434 3.66 24.83 2.84
C PHE A 434 4.11 23.37 2.77
N ILE A 435 3.17 22.44 2.57
CA ILE A 435 3.44 21.00 2.46
C ILE A 435 3.35 20.57 0.99
N ILE A 436 4.39 19.90 0.48
CA ILE A 436 4.48 19.42 -0.90
C ILE A 436 4.81 17.92 -0.91
N PRO A 437 3.82 17.03 -0.77
CA PRO A 437 4.02 15.61 -0.92
C PRO A 437 4.06 15.20 -2.39
N VAL A 438 4.95 14.27 -2.72
CA VAL A 438 5.14 13.71 -4.06
C VAL A 438 5.17 12.19 -3.95
N GLY A 439 4.33 11.51 -4.73
CA GLY A 439 4.28 10.05 -4.66
C GLY A 439 3.46 9.41 -5.78
N ASP A 440 3.61 8.09 -5.90
CA ASP A 440 2.88 7.25 -6.84
C ASP A 440 2.01 6.25 -6.07
N ARG A 441 0.69 6.44 -6.05
CA ARG A 441 -0.24 5.53 -5.34
C ARG A 441 -0.14 4.09 -5.83
N PHE A 442 0.19 3.89 -7.10
CA PHE A 442 0.31 2.57 -7.71
C PHE A 442 1.65 1.88 -7.40
N GLN A 443 2.52 2.53 -6.62
CA GLN A 443 3.78 1.97 -6.15
C GLN A 443 3.78 1.68 -4.64
N ALA A 444 2.64 1.79 -3.95
CA ALA A 444 2.52 1.43 -2.54
C ALA A 444 2.61 -0.11 -2.37
N ILE A 445 3.78 -0.63 -2.02
CA ILE A 445 4.07 -2.08 -1.89
C ILE A 445 4.85 -2.45 -0.60
N TYR A 446 4.89 -1.56 0.39
CA TYR A 446 5.64 -1.78 1.64
C TYR A 446 4.72 -1.90 2.87
N SER A 447 3.46 -2.31 2.73
CA SER A 447 2.54 -2.34 3.88
C SER A 447 3.01 -3.26 5.00
N PHE A 448 3.68 -4.36 4.66
CA PHE A 448 4.28 -5.30 5.61
C PHE A 448 5.31 -4.63 6.55
N ARG A 449 5.86 -3.47 6.17
CA ARG A 449 6.76 -2.66 7.00
C ARG A 449 6.05 -1.61 7.86
N GLY A 450 4.73 -1.46 7.73
CA GLY A 450 3.96 -0.42 8.41
C GLY A 450 3.58 0.78 7.54
N ALA A 451 4.02 0.83 6.28
CA ALA A 451 3.57 1.87 5.35
C ALA A 451 2.06 1.75 5.11
N MET A 452 1.37 2.89 5.01
CA MET A 452 -0.08 2.87 4.78
C MET A 452 -0.39 2.70 3.30
N THR A 453 -1.24 1.74 2.95
CA THR A 453 -1.66 1.50 1.56
C THR A 453 -2.45 2.67 0.98
N ASP A 454 -3.20 3.38 1.83
CA ASP A 454 -3.94 4.61 1.55
C ASP A 454 -3.17 5.88 2.00
N GLY A 455 -1.86 5.77 2.24
CA GLY A 455 -1.05 6.85 2.82
C GLY A 455 -1.12 8.16 2.05
N ILE A 456 -1.18 8.11 0.71
CA ILE A 456 -1.35 9.30 -0.13
C ILE A 456 -2.67 10.01 0.16
N ASP A 457 -3.77 9.27 0.30
CA ASP A 457 -5.09 9.85 0.53
C ASP A 457 -5.18 10.40 1.95
N VAL A 458 -4.58 9.72 2.93
CA VAL A 458 -4.49 10.22 4.31
C VAL A 458 -3.64 11.49 4.40
N ILE A 459 -2.50 11.55 3.72
CA ILE A 459 -1.68 12.77 3.62
C ILE A 459 -2.50 13.89 2.97
N SER A 460 -3.18 13.61 1.86
CA SER A 460 -4.00 14.59 1.15
C SER A 460 -5.08 15.19 2.07
N GLN A 461 -5.75 14.37 2.87
CA GLN A 461 -6.77 14.84 3.81
C GLN A 461 -6.16 15.62 4.98
N LYS A 462 -5.12 15.09 5.64
CA LYS A 462 -4.52 15.71 6.82
C LYS A 462 -3.90 17.08 6.54
N PHE A 463 -3.36 17.29 5.34
CA PHE A 463 -2.72 18.54 4.95
C PHE A 463 -3.57 19.40 4.00
N ASN A 464 -4.85 19.05 3.81
CA ASN A 464 -5.80 19.74 2.92
C ASN A 464 -5.18 20.04 1.55
N CYS A 465 -4.65 18.99 0.90
CA CYS A 465 -3.90 19.13 -0.33
C CYS A 465 -4.82 19.31 -1.54
N ASP A 466 -4.51 20.30 -2.38
CA ASP A 466 -4.93 20.25 -3.77
C ASP A 466 -4.04 19.23 -4.51
N LYS A 467 -4.61 18.53 -5.51
CA LYS A 467 -3.93 17.45 -6.23
C LYS A 467 -3.53 17.92 -7.63
N MET A 468 -2.28 17.68 -8.02
CA MET A 468 -1.80 17.95 -9.37
C MET A 468 -1.13 16.70 -9.95
N PRO A 469 -1.52 16.28 -11.17
CA PRO A 469 -0.99 15.07 -11.78
C PRO A 469 0.37 15.34 -12.42
N LEU A 470 1.25 14.35 -12.34
CA LEU A 470 2.46 14.29 -13.14
C LEU A 470 2.49 12.92 -13.84
N THR A 471 2.22 12.91 -15.15
CA THR A 471 1.86 11.68 -15.88
C THR A 471 2.84 11.28 -16.99
N THR A 472 3.69 12.21 -17.43
CA THR A 472 4.63 11.99 -18.52
C THR A 472 5.83 11.16 -18.06
N ASN A 473 5.92 9.91 -18.53
CA ASN A 473 6.97 8.96 -18.24
C ASN A 473 8.18 9.17 -19.17
N TRP A 474 9.35 9.33 -18.57
CA TRP A 474 10.64 9.57 -19.25
C TRP A 474 11.56 8.33 -19.25
N ARG A 475 11.05 7.19 -18.80
CA ARG A 475 11.83 5.95 -18.60
C ARG A 475 11.56 4.94 -19.71
N CYS A 476 10.31 4.55 -19.87
CA CYS A 476 9.85 3.41 -20.66
C CYS A 476 9.52 3.81 -22.10
N GLY A 477 9.50 2.82 -22.99
CA GLY A 477 9.11 2.99 -24.39
C GLY A 477 7.59 3.04 -24.56
N GLN A 478 7.14 3.50 -25.73
CA GLN A 478 5.72 3.65 -26.04
C GLN A 478 4.93 2.34 -25.89
N LYS A 479 5.45 1.23 -26.44
CA LYS A 479 4.81 -0.10 -26.37
C LYS A 479 4.74 -0.66 -24.95
N HIS A 480 5.76 -0.40 -24.13
CA HIS A 480 5.74 -0.80 -22.71
C HIS A 480 4.59 -0.10 -21.96
N LEU A 481 4.42 1.20 -22.20
CA LEU A 481 3.36 1.98 -21.55
C LEU A 481 1.98 1.69 -22.15
N GLU A 482 1.91 1.27 -23.41
CA GLU A 482 0.68 0.77 -24.01
C GLU A 482 0.18 -0.49 -23.29
N LEU A 483 1.06 -1.47 -23.06
CA LEU A 483 0.73 -2.65 -22.26
C LEU A 483 0.22 -2.24 -20.86
N VAL A 484 0.88 -1.30 -20.18
CA VAL A 484 0.43 -0.82 -18.87
C VAL A 484 -0.98 -0.22 -18.94
N ARG A 485 -1.29 0.59 -19.96
CA ARG A 485 -2.63 1.20 -20.14
C ARG A 485 -3.70 0.18 -20.53
N GLU A 486 -3.34 -0.90 -21.22
CA GLU A 486 -4.29 -1.98 -21.51
C GLU A 486 -4.66 -2.78 -20.27
N ILE A 487 -3.68 -3.04 -19.40
CA ILE A 487 -3.91 -3.73 -18.11
C ILE A 487 -4.63 -2.79 -17.13
N TYR A 488 -4.24 -1.50 -17.12
CA TYR A 488 -4.76 -0.50 -16.21
C TYR A 488 -5.28 0.75 -16.96
N PRO A 489 -6.48 0.70 -17.58
CA PRO A 489 -7.02 1.81 -18.37
C PRO A 489 -7.21 3.12 -17.61
N ASN A 490 -7.36 3.04 -16.28
CA ASN A 490 -7.53 4.21 -15.40
C ASN A 490 -6.19 4.90 -15.06
N ILE A 491 -5.06 4.27 -15.36
CA ILE A 491 -3.73 4.87 -15.15
C ILE A 491 -3.35 5.64 -16.42
N ASN A 492 -3.50 6.96 -16.38
CA ASN A 492 -3.20 7.85 -17.50
C ASN A 492 -1.68 8.10 -17.68
N ILE A 493 -0.87 7.04 -17.69
CA ILE A 493 0.59 7.15 -17.90
C ILE A 493 0.90 7.40 -19.37
N LYS A 494 1.63 8.48 -19.66
CA LYS A 494 1.92 8.93 -21.04
C LYS A 494 3.40 8.75 -21.36
N PRO A 495 3.78 8.26 -22.55
CA PRO A 495 5.17 8.31 -22.98
C PRO A 495 5.63 9.76 -23.14
N SER A 496 6.90 10.05 -22.89
CA SER A 496 7.47 11.33 -23.31
C SER A 496 7.44 11.47 -24.84
N PRO A 497 7.41 12.71 -25.38
CA PRO A 497 7.46 12.92 -26.83
C PRO A 497 8.71 12.36 -27.51
N THR A 498 9.77 12.12 -26.75
CA THR A 498 11.03 11.54 -27.22
C THR A 498 11.15 10.05 -26.90
N ALA A 499 10.09 9.40 -26.41
CA ALA A 499 10.13 8.00 -26.06
C ALA A 499 10.27 7.14 -27.32
N PRO A 500 11.25 6.22 -27.37
CA PRO A 500 11.29 5.23 -28.44
C PRO A 500 10.07 4.29 -28.33
N ASP A 501 9.82 3.49 -29.35
CA ASP A 501 8.80 2.43 -29.27
C ASP A 501 9.05 1.48 -28.09
N GLY A 502 10.30 1.05 -27.90
CA GLY A 502 10.63 -0.07 -27.02
C GLY A 502 10.18 -1.41 -27.64
N GLU A 503 10.56 -2.51 -27.01
CA GLU A 503 10.21 -3.85 -27.49
C GLU A 503 9.77 -4.76 -26.34
N ILE A 504 8.68 -5.49 -26.54
CA ILE A 504 8.21 -6.53 -25.63
C ILE A 504 8.45 -7.88 -26.30
N ARG A 505 9.11 -8.79 -25.58
CA ARG A 505 9.36 -10.16 -26.03
C ARG A 505 8.91 -11.15 -24.97
N ILE A 506 8.43 -12.30 -25.42
CA ILE A 506 8.07 -13.42 -24.54
C ILE A 506 8.97 -14.60 -24.90
N ILE A 507 9.50 -15.28 -23.89
CA ILE A 507 10.44 -16.38 -24.06
C ILE A 507 10.21 -17.46 -23.00
N LYS A 508 10.42 -18.73 -23.35
CA LYS A 508 10.47 -19.82 -22.38
C LYS A 508 11.72 -19.69 -21.51
N GLU A 509 11.62 -20.18 -20.29
CA GLU A 509 12.75 -20.21 -19.37
C GLU A 509 13.98 -20.97 -19.89
N ASN A 510 13.83 -22.03 -20.71
CA ASN A 510 14.95 -22.82 -21.23
C ASN A 510 15.82 -21.99 -22.19
N HIS A 511 15.20 -21.06 -22.93
CA HIS A 511 15.85 -20.10 -23.83
C HIS A 511 16.32 -18.81 -23.14
N PHE A 512 16.17 -18.70 -21.82
CA PHE A 512 16.58 -17.50 -21.07
C PHE A 512 18.05 -17.12 -21.27
N LEU A 513 18.94 -18.09 -21.43
CA LEU A 513 20.37 -17.83 -21.63
C LEU A 513 20.67 -17.24 -23.02
N ASP A 514 19.85 -17.55 -24.01
CA ASP A 514 20.01 -17.11 -25.41
C ASP A 514 19.88 -15.58 -25.53
N ILE A 515 19.11 -14.95 -24.63
CA ILE A 515 18.98 -13.48 -24.53
C ILE A 515 20.36 -12.82 -24.44
N PHE A 516 21.29 -13.45 -23.72
CA PHE A 516 22.57 -12.86 -23.39
C PHE A 516 23.57 -12.97 -24.54
N ASP A 517 23.44 -13.97 -25.40
CA ASP A 517 24.33 -14.19 -26.55
C ASP A 517 24.20 -13.06 -27.58
N GLU A 518 22.97 -12.58 -27.81
CA GLU A 518 22.66 -11.53 -28.79
C GLU A 518 22.60 -10.12 -28.17
N SER A 519 22.79 -9.99 -26.85
CA SER A 519 22.62 -8.72 -26.14
C SER A 519 23.81 -7.75 -26.28
N ASP A 520 23.51 -6.46 -26.37
CA ASP A 520 24.52 -5.40 -26.22
C ASP A 520 24.99 -5.35 -24.76
N ARG A 521 26.16 -5.94 -24.50
CA ARG A 521 26.81 -5.98 -23.17
C ARG A 521 27.25 -4.62 -22.64
N SER A 522 27.14 -3.54 -23.42
CA SER A 522 27.32 -2.17 -22.92
C SER A 522 26.09 -1.66 -22.15
N LEU A 523 24.96 -2.34 -22.25
CA LEU A 523 23.71 -1.99 -21.59
C LEU A 523 23.53 -2.71 -20.26
N SER A 524 22.64 -2.14 -19.44
CA SER A 524 22.30 -2.71 -18.13
C SER A 524 21.25 -3.81 -18.24
N PHE A 525 21.44 -4.86 -17.43
CA PHE A 525 20.52 -5.99 -17.28
C PHE A 525 19.84 -5.91 -15.92
N PHE A 526 18.52 -6.04 -15.91
CA PHE A 526 17.70 -5.91 -14.71
C PHE A 526 16.64 -7.02 -14.67
N GLY A 527 16.76 -7.91 -13.69
CA GLY A 527 15.80 -8.97 -13.44
C GLY A 527 14.92 -8.68 -12.25
N ILE A 528 13.62 -8.97 -12.38
CA ILE A 528 12.67 -8.79 -11.29
C ILE A 528 11.76 -10.02 -11.18
N CYS A 529 11.53 -10.48 -9.95
CA CYS A 529 10.72 -11.66 -9.68
C CYS A 529 9.83 -11.47 -8.45
N ARG A 530 8.63 -12.04 -8.46
CA ARG A 530 7.71 -12.02 -7.30
C ARG A 530 8.14 -12.97 -6.18
N LYS A 531 8.65 -14.15 -6.54
CA LYS A 531 9.02 -15.26 -5.63
C LYS A 531 10.55 -15.40 -5.52
N ASN A 532 11.06 -15.83 -4.37
CA ASN A 532 12.50 -15.93 -4.14
C ASN A 532 13.10 -17.16 -4.82
N ALA A 533 12.39 -18.29 -4.86
CA ALA A 533 12.94 -19.53 -5.41
C ALA A 533 13.25 -19.41 -6.92
N PRO A 534 12.33 -18.97 -7.79
CA PRO A 534 12.66 -18.70 -9.20
C PRO A 534 13.82 -17.71 -9.37
N LEU A 535 13.83 -16.61 -8.60
CA LEU A 535 14.90 -15.61 -8.65
C LEU A 535 16.28 -16.24 -8.41
N LEU A 536 16.36 -17.15 -7.42
CA LEU A 536 17.57 -17.87 -7.06
C LEU A 536 17.97 -18.90 -8.11
N ILE A 537 17.01 -19.62 -8.67
CA ILE A 537 17.23 -20.57 -9.77
C ILE A 537 17.85 -19.84 -10.98
N PHE A 538 17.28 -18.70 -11.38
CA PHE A 538 17.84 -17.90 -12.48
C PHE A 538 19.23 -17.35 -12.15
N ALA A 539 19.48 -16.90 -10.92
CA ALA A 539 20.82 -16.48 -10.49
C ALA A 539 21.85 -17.61 -10.63
N ILE A 540 21.51 -18.82 -10.15
CA ILE A 540 22.34 -20.02 -10.25
C ILE A 540 22.60 -20.39 -11.71
N ARG A 541 21.58 -20.35 -12.56
CA ARG A 541 21.67 -20.66 -14.00
C ARG A 541 22.64 -19.71 -14.70
N LEU A 542 22.53 -18.41 -14.45
CA LEU A 542 23.45 -17.40 -15.00
C LEU A 542 24.89 -17.63 -14.57
N LEU A 543 25.12 -17.79 -13.26
CA LEU A 543 26.46 -18.03 -12.72
C LEU A 543 27.08 -19.33 -13.27
N THR A 544 26.27 -20.38 -13.41
CA THR A 544 26.71 -21.66 -13.99
C THR A 544 27.08 -21.54 -15.47
N ALA A 545 26.34 -20.72 -16.22
CA ALA A 545 26.62 -20.43 -17.63
C ALA A 545 27.79 -19.44 -17.82
N GLY A 546 28.44 -18.98 -16.74
CA GLY A 546 29.55 -18.03 -16.79
C GLY A 546 29.11 -16.57 -16.93
N TYR A 547 27.82 -16.27 -16.76
CA TYR A 547 27.32 -14.91 -16.73
C TYR A 547 27.39 -14.31 -15.32
N PRO A 548 28.15 -13.21 -15.11
CA PRO A 548 28.19 -12.55 -13.81
C PRO A 548 26.81 -12.05 -13.43
N ALA A 549 26.25 -12.58 -12.34
CA ALA A 549 24.93 -12.22 -11.83
C ALA A 549 24.95 -12.13 -10.31
N ARG A 550 24.05 -11.33 -9.75
CA ARG A 550 23.85 -11.26 -8.29
C ARG A 550 22.43 -10.90 -7.94
N ILE A 551 22.01 -11.28 -6.72
CA ILE A 551 20.74 -10.86 -6.14
C ILE A 551 20.97 -9.65 -5.23
N LYS A 552 20.28 -8.56 -5.51
CA LYS A 552 20.34 -7.29 -4.77
C LYS A 552 19.34 -7.29 -3.61
N ASP A 553 19.51 -8.24 -2.69
CA ASP A 553 18.76 -8.33 -1.42
C ASP A 553 19.56 -9.09 -0.36
N ARG A 554 20.45 -8.40 0.37
CA ARG A 554 21.27 -9.02 1.43
C ARG A 554 20.45 -9.62 2.57
N ASN A 555 19.24 -9.11 2.81
CA ASN A 555 18.38 -9.62 3.87
C ASN A 555 17.90 -11.03 3.51
N LEU A 556 17.60 -11.30 2.24
CA LEU A 556 17.22 -12.62 1.76
C LEU A 556 18.34 -13.66 2.02
N GLY A 557 19.59 -13.35 1.67
CA GLY A 557 20.72 -14.26 1.93
C GLY A 557 20.87 -14.60 3.42
N THR A 558 20.73 -13.61 4.31
CA THR A 558 20.77 -13.83 5.77
C THR A 558 19.59 -14.70 6.25
N LYS A 559 18.38 -14.46 5.73
CA LYS A 559 17.18 -15.26 6.04
C LYS A 559 17.34 -16.71 5.61
N LEU A 560 17.86 -16.96 4.41
CA LEU A 560 18.12 -18.31 3.90
C LEU A 560 19.12 -19.06 4.79
N LEU A 561 20.22 -18.41 5.18
CA LEU A 561 21.20 -19.02 6.08
C LEU A 561 20.60 -19.35 7.46
N ASN A 562 19.69 -18.53 7.97
CA ASN A 562 18.97 -18.83 9.21
C ASN A 562 18.03 -20.03 9.03
N LYS A 563 17.33 -20.13 7.90
CA LYS A 563 16.48 -21.29 7.58
C LYS A 563 17.27 -22.59 7.46
N VAL A 564 18.46 -22.56 6.87
CA VAL A 564 19.39 -23.71 6.88
C VAL A 564 19.69 -24.15 8.32
N LYS A 565 19.96 -23.22 9.24
CA LYS A 565 20.22 -23.54 10.65
C LYS A 565 18.99 -24.10 11.38
N GLU A 566 17.78 -23.67 11.00
CA GLU A 566 16.53 -24.21 11.55
C GLU A 566 16.28 -25.66 11.08
N VAL A 567 16.66 -25.99 9.85
CA VAL A 567 16.55 -27.34 9.27
C VAL A 567 17.54 -28.30 9.95
N VAL A 568 18.78 -27.86 10.16
CA VAL A 568 19.86 -28.67 10.71
C VAL A 568 19.71 -28.80 12.24
N ARG A 569 18.83 -29.70 12.69
CA ARG A 569 18.67 -30.05 14.11
C ARG A 569 19.78 -31.01 14.57
N GLY A 570 21.00 -30.49 14.75
CA GLY A 570 22.15 -31.27 15.23
C GLY A 570 23.37 -31.16 14.30
N ASN A 571 24.07 -32.27 14.07
CA ASN A 571 25.20 -32.29 13.14
C ASN A 571 24.70 -32.24 11.70
N TYR A 572 25.37 -31.42 10.88
CA TYR A 572 25.09 -31.34 9.46
C TYR A 572 25.56 -32.61 8.74
N ASP A 573 24.68 -33.22 7.95
CA ASP A 573 25.01 -34.32 7.04
C ASP A 573 24.37 -34.06 5.67
N VAL A 574 25.24 -34.00 4.66
CA VAL A 574 24.88 -33.73 3.27
C VAL A 574 23.90 -34.77 2.71
N ASN A 575 24.00 -36.04 3.10
CA ASN A 575 23.21 -37.11 2.48
C ASN A 575 21.75 -37.10 2.91
N VAL A 576 21.44 -36.50 4.07
CA VAL A 576 20.09 -36.47 4.64
C VAL A 576 19.46 -35.08 4.60
N PHE A 577 20.18 -34.06 4.13
CA PHE A 577 19.73 -32.67 4.20
C PHE A 577 18.37 -32.44 3.50
N LEU A 578 18.15 -33.02 2.32
CA LEU A 578 16.86 -32.87 1.62
C LEU A 578 15.70 -33.50 2.41
N ASN A 579 15.92 -34.65 3.05
CA ASN A 579 14.92 -35.25 3.94
C ASN A 579 14.66 -34.36 5.15
N GLN A 580 15.70 -33.77 5.74
CA GLN A 580 15.56 -32.80 6.84
C GLN A 580 14.78 -31.55 6.42
N VAL A 581 14.96 -31.08 5.18
CA VAL A 581 14.17 -29.95 4.63
C VAL A 581 12.68 -30.32 4.57
N GLU A 582 12.33 -31.51 4.07
CA GLU A 582 10.94 -31.97 4.00
C GLU A 582 10.33 -32.20 5.39
N GLU A 583 11.07 -32.81 6.31
CA GLU A 583 10.64 -32.96 7.72
C GLU A 583 10.39 -31.61 8.39
N TRP A 584 11.32 -30.66 8.20
CA TRP A 584 11.17 -29.28 8.67
C TRP A 584 9.96 -28.61 8.05
N PHE A 585 9.77 -28.72 6.74
CA PHE A 585 8.64 -28.14 6.02
C PHE A 585 7.32 -28.67 6.56
N ASN A 586 7.16 -29.99 6.67
CA ASN A 586 5.95 -30.63 7.19
C ASN A 586 5.67 -30.22 8.64
N PHE A 587 6.71 -30.13 9.48
CA PHE A 587 6.58 -29.65 10.86
C PHE A 587 6.09 -28.19 10.93
N GLN A 588 6.65 -27.31 10.11
CA GLN A 588 6.25 -25.90 10.05
C GLN A 588 4.83 -25.75 9.46
N ALA A 589 4.50 -26.47 8.39
CA ALA A 589 3.18 -26.47 7.77
C ALA A 589 2.08 -26.91 8.76
N ASN A 590 2.33 -27.99 9.52
CA ASN A 590 1.41 -28.43 10.58
C ASN A 590 1.22 -27.36 11.68
N SER A 591 2.25 -26.57 11.95
CA SER A 591 2.18 -25.48 12.92
C SER A 591 1.41 -24.27 12.36
N ILE A 592 1.51 -24.02 11.05
CA ILE A 592 0.76 -22.98 10.33
C ILE A 592 -0.73 -23.35 10.26
N ASN A 593 -1.07 -24.61 10.00
CA ASN A 593 -2.46 -25.09 9.92
C ASN A 593 -3.27 -24.91 11.22
N LYS A 594 -2.60 -24.60 12.35
CA LYS A 594 -3.24 -24.27 13.63
C LYS A 594 -3.57 -22.77 13.79
N LEU A 595 -3.09 -21.92 12.88
CA LEU A 595 -3.33 -20.48 12.89
C LEU A 595 -4.72 -20.14 12.32
N PRO A 596 -5.23 -18.91 12.49
CA PRO A 596 -6.42 -18.47 11.78
C PRO A 596 -6.26 -18.63 10.26
N GLU A 597 -7.30 -19.14 9.59
CA GLU A 597 -7.29 -19.54 8.17
C GLU A 597 -6.74 -18.45 7.24
N LYS A 598 -7.08 -17.18 7.49
CA LYS A 598 -6.57 -16.02 6.75
C LYS A 598 -5.03 -15.94 6.71
N ILE A 599 -4.36 -16.30 7.80
CA ILE A 599 -2.90 -16.24 7.94
C ILE A 599 -2.24 -17.49 7.34
N GLN A 600 -2.96 -18.61 7.30
CA GLN A 600 -2.41 -19.90 6.88
C GLN A 600 -1.91 -19.85 5.44
N GLU A 601 -2.74 -19.39 4.51
CA GLU A 601 -2.44 -19.42 3.07
C GLU A 601 -1.20 -18.57 2.72
N GLN A 602 -1.10 -17.36 3.29
CA GLN A 602 0.04 -16.47 3.10
C GLN A 602 1.34 -17.11 3.62
N LYS A 603 1.31 -17.65 4.85
CA LYS A 603 2.49 -18.26 5.47
C LYS A 603 2.90 -19.55 4.81
N LEU A 604 1.94 -20.36 4.38
CA LEU A 604 2.22 -21.59 3.66
C LEU A 604 2.87 -21.28 2.31
N THR A 605 2.42 -20.22 1.63
CA THR A 605 3.04 -19.74 0.39
C THR A 605 4.48 -19.29 0.61
N GLU A 606 4.74 -18.50 1.64
CA GLU A 606 6.10 -18.07 2.00
C GLU A 606 6.99 -19.27 2.42
N LEU A 607 6.47 -20.20 3.20
CA LEU A 607 7.18 -21.40 3.65
C LEU A 607 7.57 -22.30 2.47
N LYS A 608 6.65 -22.51 1.53
CA LYS A 608 6.91 -23.25 0.27
C LYS A 608 8.03 -22.60 -0.52
N ASP A 609 8.00 -21.27 -0.69
CA ASP A 609 9.06 -20.54 -1.39
C ASP A 609 10.44 -20.68 -0.72
N TYR A 610 10.52 -20.67 0.62
CA TYR A 610 11.78 -20.96 1.33
C TYR A 610 12.25 -22.40 1.15
N ARG A 611 11.36 -23.39 1.25
CA ARG A 611 11.69 -24.80 0.97
C ARG A 611 12.30 -24.92 -0.43
N ASP A 612 11.65 -24.34 -1.42
CA ASP A 612 12.09 -24.41 -2.82
C ASP A 612 13.44 -23.70 -3.02
N CYS A 613 13.71 -22.59 -2.32
CA CYS A 613 15.03 -21.96 -2.31
C CYS A 613 16.11 -22.91 -1.76
N LEU A 614 15.85 -23.58 -0.64
CA LEU A 614 16.80 -24.50 -0.01
C LEU A 614 17.09 -25.70 -0.91
N VAL A 615 16.05 -26.26 -1.53
CA VAL A 615 16.18 -27.36 -2.50
C VAL A 615 17.01 -26.92 -3.72
N ALA A 616 16.75 -25.75 -4.28
CA ALA A 616 17.49 -25.23 -5.43
C ALA A 616 18.98 -25.00 -5.12
N LEU A 617 19.29 -24.38 -3.98
CA LEU A 617 20.67 -24.18 -3.54
C LEU A 617 21.38 -25.51 -3.31
N PHE A 618 20.75 -26.42 -2.58
CA PHE A 618 21.34 -27.70 -2.25
C PHE A 618 21.58 -28.55 -3.50
N GLY A 619 20.58 -28.61 -4.39
CA GLY A 619 20.68 -29.33 -5.67
C GLY A 619 21.84 -28.85 -6.53
N LYS A 620 22.18 -27.55 -6.47
CA LYS A 620 23.34 -27.01 -7.20
C LYS A 620 24.67 -27.22 -6.50
N PHE A 621 24.76 -26.86 -5.23
CA PHE A 621 26.05 -26.67 -4.56
C PHE A 621 26.46 -27.83 -3.66
N GLN A 622 25.52 -28.65 -3.20
CA GLN A 622 25.72 -29.73 -2.22
C GLN A 622 26.76 -29.38 -1.12
N PRO A 623 26.52 -28.30 -0.34
CA PRO A 623 27.53 -27.81 0.61
C PRO A 623 27.89 -28.89 1.63
N LYS A 624 29.17 -29.01 2.04
CA LYS A 624 29.61 -30.07 2.96
C LYS A 624 29.62 -29.64 4.42
N SER A 625 29.42 -28.35 4.68
CA SER A 625 29.36 -27.77 6.02
C SER A 625 28.44 -26.54 6.08
N LEU A 626 28.06 -26.10 7.29
CA LEU A 626 27.35 -24.82 7.47
C LEU A 626 28.18 -23.60 7.02
N ASN A 627 29.52 -23.70 7.04
CA ASN A 627 30.39 -22.65 6.52
C ASN A 627 30.42 -22.64 4.99
N ASP A 628 30.33 -23.82 4.36
CA ASP A 628 30.20 -23.94 2.91
C ASP A 628 28.86 -23.32 2.46
N TRP A 629 27.76 -23.61 3.17
CA TRP A 629 26.46 -22.97 2.93
C TRP A 629 26.57 -21.44 2.91
N LYS A 630 27.18 -20.87 3.95
CA LYS A 630 27.41 -19.42 4.02
C LYS A 630 28.21 -18.93 2.82
N THR A 631 29.29 -19.63 2.47
CA THR A 631 30.18 -19.26 1.36
C THR A 631 29.43 -19.27 0.02
N GLU A 632 28.62 -20.29 -0.25
CA GLU A 632 27.86 -20.39 -1.51
C GLU A 632 26.71 -19.38 -1.60
N ILE A 633 26.01 -19.13 -0.49
CA ILE A 633 25.02 -18.05 -0.42
C ILE A 633 25.71 -16.69 -0.65
N ASP A 634 26.79 -16.39 0.07
CA ASP A 634 27.48 -15.10 -0.01
C ASP A 634 27.95 -14.78 -1.45
N LYS A 635 28.33 -15.79 -2.26
CA LYS A 635 28.69 -15.60 -3.68
C LYS A 635 27.54 -15.03 -4.52
N ILE A 636 26.30 -15.43 -4.27
CA ILE A 636 25.12 -14.99 -5.04
C ILE A 636 24.70 -13.57 -4.66
N PHE A 637 24.93 -13.19 -3.40
CA PHE A 637 24.53 -11.89 -2.84
C PHE A 637 25.70 -10.88 -2.76
N ASP A 638 26.86 -11.20 -3.32
CA ASP A 638 28.02 -10.31 -3.29
C ASP A 638 27.79 -9.06 -4.15
N GLU A 639 27.85 -7.90 -3.49
CA GLU A 639 27.73 -6.61 -4.14
C GLU A 639 29.06 -5.86 -4.28
N SER A 640 30.18 -6.47 -3.86
CA SER A 640 31.53 -5.86 -3.93
C SER A 640 31.94 -5.57 -5.37
N THR A 641 31.48 -6.39 -6.32
CA THR A 641 31.79 -6.25 -7.74
C THR A 641 30.94 -5.16 -8.40
N THR A 642 31.58 -4.12 -8.94
CA THR A 642 30.90 -2.94 -9.53
C THR A 642 31.03 -2.84 -11.05
N THR A 643 31.34 -3.95 -11.73
CA THR A 643 31.52 -3.94 -13.19
C THR A 643 30.18 -3.72 -13.91
N LYS A 644 30.20 -2.98 -15.04
CA LYS A 644 28.99 -2.69 -15.85
C LYS A 644 28.36 -3.93 -16.51
N LYS A 645 29.02 -5.10 -16.46
CA LYS A 645 28.62 -6.34 -17.13
C LYS A 645 27.77 -7.27 -16.23
N ILE A 646 27.50 -6.85 -14.99
CA ILE A 646 26.78 -7.70 -14.04
C ILE A 646 25.27 -7.66 -14.29
N ILE A 647 24.64 -8.82 -14.13
CA ILE A 647 23.19 -8.97 -14.21
C ILE A 647 22.62 -8.81 -12.81
N ASP A 648 21.90 -7.71 -12.59
CA ASP A 648 21.31 -7.42 -11.29
C ASP A 648 19.90 -8.02 -11.21
N LEU A 649 19.69 -8.91 -10.25
CA LEU A 649 18.43 -9.60 -9.99
C LEU A 649 17.80 -9.08 -8.69
N TYR A 650 16.48 -8.87 -8.71
CA TYR A 650 15.73 -8.28 -7.61
C TYR A 650 14.44 -9.06 -7.31
N THR A 651 14.04 -9.07 -6.05
CA THR A 651 12.62 -9.26 -5.73
C THR A 651 11.87 -8.00 -6.15
N ILE A 652 10.56 -8.07 -6.41
CA ILE A 652 9.81 -6.85 -6.81
C ILE A 652 9.96 -5.73 -5.77
N HIS A 653 9.91 -6.09 -4.49
CA HIS A 653 10.10 -5.17 -3.37
C HIS A 653 11.46 -4.48 -3.39
N SER A 654 12.57 -5.22 -3.58
CA SER A 654 13.91 -4.61 -3.59
C SER A 654 14.22 -3.89 -4.90
N GLY A 655 13.58 -4.33 -6.00
CA GLY A 655 13.72 -3.79 -7.35
C GLY A 655 12.92 -2.53 -7.65
N LYS A 656 12.04 -2.09 -6.73
CA LYS A 656 11.23 -0.87 -6.88
C LYS A 656 12.06 0.36 -7.30
N GLY A 657 13.27 0.52 -6.77
CA GLY A 657 14.16 1.63 -7.11
C GLY A 657 15.17 1.34 -8.23
N GLY A 658 15.09 0.19 -8.91
CA GLY A 658 16.00 -0.22 -9.97
C GLY A 658 15.41 -0.03 -11.37
N GLU A 659 16.25 -0.11 -12.39
CA GLU A 659 15.85 -0.03 -13.81
C GLU A 659 16.97 -0.60 -14.70
N GLY A 660 16.62 -1.11 -15.89
CA GLY A 660 17.60 -1.64 -16.84
C GLY A 660 17.09 -1.65 -18.28
N HIS A 661 18.02 -1.66 -19.24
CA HIS A 661 17.68 -1.65 -20.66
C HIS A 661 17.16 -3.02 -21.11
N TYR A 662 17.82 -4.09 -20.67
CA TYR A 662 17.29 -5.45 -20.75
C TYR A 662 16.60 -5.73 -19.43
N THR A 663 15.28 -5.51 -19.40
CA THR A 663 14.45 -5.82 -18.24
C THR A 663 13.77 -7.14 -18.45
N PHE A 664 13.85 -8.04 -17.48
CA PHE A 664 13.17 -9.34 -17.55
C PHE A 664 12.34 -9.56 -16.28
N ILE A 665 11.05 -9.80 -16.50
CA ILE A 665 10.12 -10.23 -15.47
C ILE A 665 10.16 -11.76 -15.47
N LEU A 666 10.67 -12.32 -14.39
CA LEU A 666 10.83 -13.76 -14.21
C LEU A 666 9.53 -14.34 -13.65
N TYR A 667 8.97 -15.32 -14.36
CA TYR A 667 7.72 -16.00 -14.08
C TYR A 667 6.56 -15.04 -13.76
N PRO A 668 6.19 -14.15 -14.70
CA PRO A 668 5.12 -13.19 -14.53
C PRO A 668 3.75 -13.80 -14.21
N GLU A 669 3.55 -15.08 -14.53
CA GLU A 669 2.38 -15.90 -14.21
C GLU A 669 2.20 -16.15 -12.71
N ASN A 670 3.25 -15.98 -11.90
CA ASN A 670 3.16 -15.98 -10.44
C ASN A 670 2.63 -14.65 -9.86
N MET A 671 2.09 -13.77 -10.70
CA MET A 671 1.49 -12.50 -10.29
C MET A 671 0.08 -12.33 -10.88
N PRO A 672 -0.88 -11.79 -10.11
CA PRO A 672 -0.80 -11.56 -8.66
C PRO A 672 -0.77 -12.89 -7.90
N ILE A 673 -0.21 -12.91 -6.69
CA ILE A 673 -0.50 -14.02 -5.76
C ILE A 673 -1.95 -13.83 -5.28
N GLU A 674 -2.77 -14.86 -5.42
CA GLU A 674 -4.19 -14.86 -5.03
C GLU A 674 -4.44 -15.95 -3.99
N TYR A 675 -5.19 -15.61 -2.93
CA TYR A 675 -5.74 -16.57 -1.95
C TYR A 675 -7.12 -16.10 -1.48
N GLU A 676 -7.95 -17.02 -0.98
CA GLU A 676 -9.39 -16.81 -0.79
C GLU A 676 -9.67 -15.63 0.16
N LYS A 677 -8.99 -15.61 1.30
CA LYS A 677 -9.20 -14.62 2.38
C LYS A 677 -8.33 -13.37 2.29
N GLN A 678 -7.77 -13.06 1.13
CA GLN A 678 -7.02 -11.81 0.92
C GLN A 678 -7.87 -10.58 1.21
N SER A 679 -7.31 -9.64 1.98
CA SER A 679 -7.90 -8.32 2.15
C SER A 679 -7.88 -7.53 0.85
N ARG A 680 -8.70 -6.47 0.79
CA ARG A 680 -8.68 -5.54 -0.35
C ARG A 680 -7.31 -4.88 -0.50
N GLU A 681 -6.66 -4.49 0.60
CA GLU A 681 -5.32 -3.90 0.58
C GLU A 681 -4.26 -4.87 0.10
N GLU A 682 -4.35 -6.15 0.46
CA GLU A 682 -3.43 -7.21 -0.01
C GLU A 682 -3.56 -7.42 -1.52
N ARG A 683 -4.79 -7.57 -2.03
CA ARG A 683 -5.06 -7.69 -3.47
C ARG A 683 -4.55 -6.47 -4.24
N GLN A 684 -4.78 -5.28 -3.71
CA GLN A 684 -4.33 -4.04 -4.33
C GLN A 684 -2.79 -3.98 -4.41
N GLN A 685 -2.08 -4.40 -3.37
CA GLN A 685 -0.62 -4.44 -3.40
C GLN A 685 -0.07 -5.41 -4.42
N GLU A 686 -0.67 -6.59 -4.59
CA GLU A 686 -0.27 -7.54 -5.63
C GLU A 686 -0.48 -6.95 -7.04
N GLN A 687 -1.53 -6.14 -7.24
CA GLN A 687 -1.70 -5.37 -8.49
C GLN A 687 -0.62 -4.29 -8.67
N HIS A 688 -0.28 -3.56 -7.60
CA HIS A 688 0.79 -2.58 -7.62
C HIS A 688 2.16 -3.23 -7.96
N MET A 689 2.39 -4.47 -7.56
CA MET A 689 3.62 -5.20 -7.92
C MET A 689 3.77 -5.41 -9.43
N ILE A 690 2.68 -5.75 -10.12
CA ILE A 690 2.67 -5.90 -11.58
C ILE A 690 2.99 -4.56 -12.24
N TYR A 691 2.32 -3.48 -11.82
CA TYR A 691 2.61 -2.13 -12.32
C TYR A 691 4.06 -1.71 -12.07
N VAL A 692 4.61 -1.98 -10.88
CA VAL A 692 6.02 -1.73 -10.55
C VAL A 692 6.92 -2.48 -11.51
N ALA A 693 6.72 -3.79 -11.71
CA ALA A 693 7.54 -4.62 -12.59
C ALA A 693 7.53 -4.14 -14.05
N LEU A 694 6.34 -3.84 -14.59
CA LEU A 694 6.18 -3.37 -15.98
C LEU A 694 6.84 -2.01 -16.25
N THR A 695 6.99 -1.17 -15.23
CA THR A 695 7.51 0.20 -15.37
C THR A 695 8.98 0.34 -14.98
N ARG A 696 9.77 -0.75 -15.00
CA ARG A 696 11.23 -0.73 -14.75
C ARG A 696 12.10 -0.71 -16.02
N CYS A 697 11.52 -1.00 -17.19
CA CYS A 697 12.29 -1.04 -18.43
C CYS A 697 12.76 0.35 -18.87
N LEU A 698 14.08 0.52 -18.97
CA LEU A 698 14.75 1.74 -19.39
C LEU A 698 14.89 1.74 -20.91
N ALA A 699 13.99 2.45 -21.60
CA ALA A 699 14.00 2.48 -23.04
C ALA A 699 14.92 3.58 -23.60
N ARG A 700 14.79 4.83 -23.13
CA ARG A 700 15.55 6.04 -23.54
C ARG A 700 16.04 6.01 -25.01
N ALA A 701 17.16 6.63 -25.37
CA ALA A 701 17.63 6.68 -26.77
C ALA A 701 18.02 5.31 -27.37
N LYS A 702 17.84 4.20 -26.63
CA LYS A 702 18.35 2.87 -26.98
C LYS A 702 17.24 1.81 -27.16
N GLY A 703 15.97 2.20 -27.12
CA GLY A 703 14.84 1.33 -27.48
C GLY A 703 14.68 0.08 -26.62
N GLY A 704 15.08 0.13 -25.33
CA GLY A 704 15.17 -1.01 -24.40
C GLY A 704 14.05 -2.07 -24.48
N ILE A 705 14.37 -3.26 -23.99
CA ILE A 705 13.58 -4.49 -24.20
C ILE A 705 13.03 -5.00 -22.87
N LEU A 706 11.72 -5.26 -22.85
CA LEU A 706 11.01 -5.95 -21.77
C LEU A 706 10.77 -7.41 -22.15
N TRP A 707 11.42 -8.32 -21.43
CA TRP A 707 11.23 -9.76 -21.56
C TRP A 707 10.26 -10.29 -20.50
N LEU A 708 9.25 -11.05 -20.94
CA LEU A 708 8.44 -11.90 -20.09
C LEU A 708 8.99 -13.32 -20.19
N VAL A 709 9.66 -13.79 -19.13
CA VAL A 709 10.29 -15.10 -19.08
C VAL A 709 9.31 -16.06 -18.40
N LEU A 710 8.64 -16.90 -19.19
CA LEU A 710 7.59 -17.81 -18.72
C LEU A 710 8.16 -19.16 -18.31
N GLU A 711 7.59 -19.77 -17.27
CA GLU A 711 7.85 -21.15 -16.90
C GLU A 711 7.43 -22.09 -18.03
N GLY A 712 8.32 -23.03 -18.38
CA GLY A 712 8.10 -23.98 -19.47
C GLY A 712 7.90 -25.39 -18.93
N LYS A 713 6.67 -25.91 -19.00
CA LYS A 713 6.44 -27.36 -18.88
C LYS A 713 6.62 -28.00 -20.26
N LYS A 714 6.98 -29.29 -20.32
CA LYS A 714 6.99 -30.05 -21.58
C LYS A 714 5.66 -29.80 -22.28
N ASP A 715 5.71 -29.08 -23.40
CA ASP A 715 4.62 -28.84 -24.34
C ASP A 715 3.53 -27.82 -23.95
N THR A 716 3.64 -27.10 -22.82
CA THR A 716 2.67 -26.04 -22.46
C THR A 716 3.31 -24.79 -21.85
N VAL A 717 2.73 -23.63 -22.17
CA VAL A 717 3.15 -22.31 -21.64
C VAL A 717 1.98 -21.70 -20.89
N THR A 718 2.20 -21.36 -19.63
CA THR A 718 1.18 -20.66 -18.84
C THR A 718 1.37 -19.16 -18.99
N TYR A 719 0.43 -18.49 -19.64
CA TYR A 719 0.46 -17.02 -19.74
C TYR A 719 -0.02 -16.37 -18.44
N PRO A 720 0.53 -15.21 -18.06
CA PRO A 720 0.02 -14.44 -16.93
C PRO A 720 -1.44 -14.05 -17.14
N LYS A 721 -2.28 -14.20 -16.10
CA LYS A 721 -3.72 -13.86 -16.17
C LYS A 721 -3.96 -12.41 -16.59
N TRP A 722 -3.08 -11.50 -16.16
CA TRP A 722 -3.15 -10.07 -16.47
C TRP A 722 -2.66 -9.70 -17.87
N LEU A 723 -2.01 -10.62 -18.61
CA LEU A 723 -1.46 -10.31 -19.94
C LEU A 723 -2.58 -10.32 -21.00
N PRO A 724 -2.81 -9.20 -21.71
CA PRO A 724 -3.85 -9.15 -22.74
C PRO A 724 -3.57 -10.15 -23.86
N HIS A 725 -4.64 -10.68 -24.47
CA HIS A 725 -4.57 -11.79 -25.42
C HIS A 725 -3.66 -11.48 -26.63
N ASP A 726 -3.68 -10.25 -27.13
CA ASP A 726 -2.89 -9.88 -28.31
C ASP A 726 -1.37 -9.92 -28.07
N TYR A 727 -0.91 -9.72 -26.83
CA TYR A 727 0.52 -9.84 -26.49
C TYR A 727 0.98 -11.30 -26.44
N ARG A 728 0.07 -12.26 -26.25
CA ARG A 728 0.41 -13.70 -26.25
C ARG A 728 0.94 -14.15 -27.60
N LYS A 729 0.56 -13.46 -28.68
CA LYS A 729 1.07 -13.68 -30.04
C LYS A 729 2.54 -13.29 -30.22
N LEU A 730 3.13 -12.54 -29.29
CA LEU A 730 4.56 -12.21 -29.29
C LEU A 730 5.44 -13.40 -28.92
N TRP A 731 4.82 -14.52 -28.55
CA TRP A 731 5.46 -15.81 -28.42
C TRP A 731 6.20 -16.19 -29.70
N LYS A 732 7.50 -16.46 -29.59
CA LYS A 732 8.26 -17.13 -30.64
C LYS A 732 8.46 -18.57 -30.20
N ASP A 733 7.79 -19.49 -30.89
CA ASP A 733 7.97 -20.91 -30.64
C ASP A 733 9.32 -21.40 -31.20
N ASP A 734 9.85 -22.47 -30.62
CA ASP A 734 11.18 -22.99 -30.94
C ASP A 734 11.24 -23.71 -32.31
N SER A 735 10.10 -23.91 -33.00
CA SER A 735 10.05 -24.25 -34.43
C SER A 735 8.63 -24.35 -35.03
N GLN A 736 8.30 -23.50 -36.04
CA GLN A 736 7.31 -23.71 -37.13
C GLN A 736 5.78 -23.58 -36.79
N PRO A 737 4.88 -23.43 -37.80
CA PRO A 737 3.75 -22.49 -37.77
C PRO A 737 2.49 -23.00 -37.07
N PHE A 738 1.72 -22.03 -36.56
CA PHE A 738 0.35 -22.14 -36.05
C PHE A 738 -0.54 -23.04 -36.93
N ASN A 739 -0.98 -24.17 -36.38
CA ASN A 739 -2.05 -25.01 -36.92
C ASN A 739 -3.39 -24.53 -36.35
N PRO A 740 -4.32 -23.98 -37.16
CA PRO A 740 -5.62 -23.48 -36.68
C PRO A 740 -6.57 -24.58 -36.19
N ASP A 741 -6.24 -25.86 -36.40
CA ASP A 741 -7.13 -27.00 -36.15
C ASP A 741 -6.98 -27.65 -34.76
N ASP A 742 -6.17 -27.09 -33.86
CA ASP A 742 -5.98 -27.62 -32.48
C ASP A 742 -6.94 -26.99 -31.44
N TYR A 743 -8.08 -26.45 -31.87
CA TYR A 743 -9.18 -26.04 -30.98
C TYR A 743 -10.51 -26.62 -31.46
N ASP A 744 -10.76 -27.86 -31.08
CA ASP A 744 -12.09 -28.39 -30.80
C ASP A 744 -11.89 -29.46 -29.71
N ASP A 745 -12.12 -29.06 -28.46
CA ASP A 745 -12.63 -29.88 -27.34
C ASP A 745 -12.41 -29.11 -26.02
N LEU A 746 -13.25 -28.11 -25.80
CA LEU A 746 -13.55 -27.60 -24.46
C LEU A 746 -14.66 -28.49 -23.87
N GLU A 747 -14.27 -29.59 -23.23
CA GLU A 747 -15.10 -30.18 -22.18
C GLU A 747 -14.54 -29.79 -20.82
N LEU A 748 -15.37 -29.01 -20.12
CA LEU A 748 -15.33 -28.81 -18.68
C LEU A 748 -15.33 -30.16 -17.99
N CYS A 749 -14.32 -30.44 -17.16
CA CYS A 749 -14.46 -31.42 -16.09
C CYS A 749 -13.99 -30.78 -14.78
N GLU A 750 -14.98 -30.55 -13.93
CA GLU A 750 -14.85 -30.35 -12.50
C GLU A 750 -14.15 -31.56 -11.86
N ASP A 751 -13.47 -31.29 -10.74
CA ASP A 751 -13.03 -32.20 -9.68
C ASP A 751 -12.02 -33.32 -10.02
N ASP A 752 -10.81 -33.24 -9.43
CA ASP A 752 -10.36 -34.14 -8.35
C ASP A 752 -8.86 -33.95 -7.97
N TYR A 753 -8.66 -33.63 -6.68
CA TYR A 753 -7.53 -33.91 -5.78
C TYR A 753 -6.15 -34.37 -6.31
N PHE A 754 -5.08 -33.59 -6.06
CA PHE A 754 -4.09 -33.77 -4.98
C PHE A 754 -2.99 -32.70 -4.97
#